data_AF-A0A928WHW8-F1
#
_entry.id   AF-A0A928WHW8-F1
#
_cell.length_a   1.000
_cell.length_b   1.000
_cell.length_c   1.000
_cell.angle_alpha   90.00
_cell.angle_beta   90.00
_cell.angle_gamma   90.00
#
_symmetry.space_group_name_H-M   'P 1'
#
loop_
_entity.id
_entity.type
_entity.pdbx_description
1 polymer ?
#
loop_
_entity_poly.entity_id
_entity_poly.type
_entity_poly.pdbx_seq_one_letter_code
_entity_poly.pdbx_strand_id
1 'polypeptide(L)'
;MTSPSFGTNIPDFRKTRKFQLSLPAWLVLICIITFSILLGAGAAIWKNAPPIPTFIRSPQQEVILKATEIQAGQETYLARGGQHIGSIWGHGSYLAPDWTADFLHRWGLATAGVLTNGNSNFSQAELEALSAPDRASLQAKVSEQFKTNRYDSKLDELTLTPAQTQGLQQVFHDYQQLLAHGDKIHSIPDGWFKDSSQIHDVTAFFAWTAWAAAANRPNAPFSYTANWPHDDLIGNQAPPQFLVWSIVSVVVLIGATGLFLLVYLLQEDAEQVQPVTTRPAIRIPTPSQKVTSLFFGVAMALFLGQIIMGMVTAHYAVEGDGFYGIPLNKFLPYAASRTWHLQLAVFWIATCWLAAGLFFAPRFGKREPKYQAVGSAGLLIALTVVVVGSLIGSWAAVQGILGKHSFLWGHQGYEYVELGRVWQLLLIGGMVFWLWLMYRALKPALQQEGNRTGLNHFFLYSAITIPLFYSAGLMYTNHTHLSVAEYWRWWVVHLWVEGFFEVFATVAIAYLCSELGFLKRSSALRATYLTTILYLGSGVIGTLHHLYFAGTPVFIAALGSVTSALEVVPLTLIGFEVAKTLRMSQGADGFYRWPLRFFLATCAWNLVGAGIFGFLVNPPIVLYYSQGLNTTPIHAHSALFGVYGSLALALMLFALREIVPERAWNERLLRFAFWSINGGLVMMLVLGLIPNGFYQLVASVNHGTWYARSAQVISSPWMQWTVWLRIPGDIVFSLGVLAMVAFTVRAIITIFQPPVDQAP
;
A
#
# COMPACT_ATOMS: atom_id res chain seq x y z
N MET A 1 -27.37 -70.05 27.31
CA MET A 1 -26.71 -69.93 25.99
C MET A 1 -26.52 -68.46 25.71
N THR A 2 -25.27 -68.05 25.78
CA THR A 2 -24.74 -66.70 25.60
C THR A 2 -24.41 -66.46 24.13
N SER A 3 -24.77 -65.31 23.60
CA SER A 3 -24.16 -64.71 22.41
C SER A 3 -23.84 -63.24 22.72
N PRO A 4 -22.72 -62.71 22.19
CA PRO A 4 -21.88 -61.79 22.95
C PRO A 4 -22.14 -60.32 22.60
N SER A 5 -22.09 -59.46 23.61
CA SER A 5 -21.98 -58.01 23.46
C SER A 5 -20.56 -57.64 23.03
N PHE A 6 -20.39 -57.14 21.80
CA PHE A 6 -19.14 -56.49 21.40
C PHE A 6 -19.05 -55.13 22.10
N GLY A 7 -18.22 -55.04 23.13
CA GLY A 7 -17.81 -53.78 23.73
C GLY A 7 -16.87 -53.04 22.79
N THR A 8 -17.35 -51.96 22.18
CA THR A 8 -16.46 -50.97 21.56
C THR A 8 -15.92 -50.06 22.67
N ASN A 9 -14.79 -50.46 23.25
CA ASN A 9 -13.93 -49.56 24.01
C ASN A 9 -13.36 -48.52 23.04
N ILE A 10 -14.06 -47.39 22.88
CA ILE A 10 -13.46 -46.17 22.33
C ILE A 10 -12.69 -45.53 23.48
N PRO A 11 -11.35 -45.44 23.43
CA PRO A 11 -10.60 -44.79 24.50
C PRO A 11 -11.00 -43.32 24.57
N ASP A 12 -11.39 -42.88 25.77
CA ASP A 12 -11.63 -41.47 26.09
C ASP A 12 -10.30 -40.70 26.01
N PHE A 13 -10.07 -40.02 24.88
CA PHE A 13 -8.89 -39.18 24.66
C PHE A 13 -8.90 -37.89 25.51
N ARG A 14 -9.90 -37.67 26.37
CA ARG A 14 -9.94 -36.52 27.29
C ARG A 14 -9.22 -36.83 28.60
N LYS A 15 -7.88 -36.89 28.60
CA LYS A 15 -7.01 -36.52 29.74
C LYS A 15 -5.55 -36.78 29.44
N THR A 16 -4.97 -35.94 28.59
CA THR A 16 -3.56 -35.56 28.76
C THR A 16 -3.53 -34.04 28.85
N ARG A 17 -3.20 -33.50 30.04
CA ARG A 17 -2.81 -32.09 30.20
C ARG A 17 -1.48 -31.89 29.44
N LYS A 18 -1.57 -31.79 28.11
CA LYS A 18 -0.48 -31.24 27.31
C LYS A 18 -0.42 -29.76 27.65
N PHE A 19 0.79 -29.21 27.81
CA PHE A 19 1.02 -27.77 27.92
C PHE A 19 0.29 -27.05 26.76
N GLN A 20 -0.91 -26.52 27.01
CA GLN A 20 -1.65 -25.71 26.05
C GLN A 20 -1.35 -24.25 26.38
N LEU A 21 -0.56 -23.61 25.53
CA LEU A 21 -0.34 -22.17 25.60
C LEU A 21 -1.69 -21.45 25.46
N SER A 22 -1.91 -20.41 26.28
CA SER A 22 -3.08 -19.55 26.16
C SER A 22 -2.99 -18.73 24.86
N LEU A 23 -4.12 -18.27 24.33
CA LEU A 23 -4.14 -17.44 23.11
C LEU A 23 -3.25 -16.17 23.23
N PRO A 24 -3.23 -15.43 24.36
CA PRO A 24 -2.28 -14.33 24.53
C PRO A 24 -0.82 -14.77 24.48
N ALA A 25 -0.48 -15.93 25.05
CA ALA A 25 0.89 -16.45 25.00
C ALA A 25 1.30 -16.87 23.58
N TRP A 26 0.37 -17.47 22.83
CA TRP A 26 0.55 -17.75 21.39
C TRP A 26 0.79 -16.48 20.58
N LEU A 27 0.00 -15.44 20.82
CA LEU A 27 0.17 -14.16 20.14
C LEU A 27 1.56 -13.57 20.40
N VAL A 28 2.01 -13.54 21.65
CA VAL A 28 3.35 -13.03 22.00
C VAL A 28 4.44 -13.86 21.34
N LEU A 29 4.34 -15.19 21.37
CA LEU A 29 5.30 -16.09 20.75
C LEU A 29 5.39 -15.84 19.23
N ILE A 30 4.26 -15.71 18.56
CA ILE A 30 4.20 -15.44 17.12
C ILE A 30 4.79 -14.08 16.78
N CYS A 31 4.49 -13.04 17.56
CA CYS A 31 5.12 -11.74 17.38
C CYS A 31 6.65 -11.85 17.53
N ILE A 32 7.16 -12.51 18.56
CA ILE A 32 8.61 -12.68 18.75
C ILE A 32 9.25 -13.37 17.54
N ILE A 33 8.66 -14.47 17.07
CA ILE A 33 9.20 -15.24 15.93
C ILE A 33 9.18 -14.40 14.64
N THR A 34 8.02 -13.85 14.30
CA THR A 34 7.81 -13.15 13.03
C THR A 34 8.63 -11.87 12.94
N PHE A 35 8.68 -11.07 14.01
CA PHE A 35 9.52 -9.86 14.05
C PHE A 35 11.02 -10.20 14.05
N SER A 36 11.44 -11.30 14.68
CA SER A 36 12.84 -11.74 14.62
C SER A 36 13.24 -12.11 13.19
N ILE A 37 12.35 -12.80 12.45
CA ILE A 37 12.57 -13.13 11.04
C ILE A 37 12.61 -11.87 10.19
N LEU A 38 11.67 -10.94 10.37
CA LEU A 38 11.61 -9.70 9.60
C LEU A 38 12.86 -8.81 9.84
N LEU A 39 13.29 -8.66 11.09
CA LEU A 39 14.51 -7.91 11.42
C LEU A 39 15.77 -8.62 10.90
N GLY A 40 15.83 -9.95 10.98
CA GLY A 40 16.91 -10.74 10.39
C GLY A 40 16.98 -10.59 8.86
N ALA A 41 15.83 -10.55 8.20
CA ALA A 41 15.73 -10.23 6.78
C ALA A 41 16.24 -8.82 6.47
N GLY A 42 15.88 -7.82 7.29
CA GLY A 42 16.42 -6.46 7.17
C GLY A 42 17.94 -6.38 7.30
N ALA A 43 18.53 -7.10 8.26
CA ALA A 43 19.98 -7.20 8.40
C ALA A 43 20.64 -7.87 7.18
N ALA A 44 20.01 -8.90 6.63
CA ALA A 44 20.49 -9.56 5.42
C ALA A 44 20.39 -8.65 4.18
N ILE A 45 19.32 -7.84 4.05
CA ILE A 45 19.18 -6.85 2.98
C ILE A 45 20.28 -5.81 3.09
N TRP A 46 20.50 -5.24 4.29
CA TRP A 46 21.56 -4.24 4.50
C TRP A 46 22.94 -4.77 4.11
N LYS A 47 23.28 -6.00 4.50
CA LYS A 47 24.57 -6.62 4.20
C LYS A 47 24.77 -6.95 2.71
N ASN A 48 23.69 -7.25 1.99
CA ASN A 48 23.74 -7.77 0.62
C ASN A 48 23.12 -6.81 -0.40
N ALA A 49 22.88 -5.56 -0.04
CA ALA A 49 22.42 -4.54 -0.97
C ALA A 49 23.45 -4.34 -2.12
N PRO A 50 23.02 -3.95 -3.33
CA PRO A 50 23.96 -3.57 -4.38
C PRO A 50 24.90 -2.46 -3.89
N PRO A 51 26.22 -2.54 -4.13
CA PRO A 51 27.12 -1.46 -3.71
C PRO A 51 26.87 -0.21 -4.56
N ILE A 52 27.15 0.97 -4.00
CA ILE A 52 27.28 2.22 -4.74
C ILE A 52 28.80 2.47 -4.88
N PRO A 53 29.41 2.16 -6.03
CA PRO A 53 30.86 2.26 -6.19
C PRO A 53 31.34 3.71 -6.02
N THR A 54 32.49 3.92 -5.38
CA THR A 54 33.11 5.25 -5.26
C THR A 54 33.39 5.84 -6.65
N PHE A 55 33.89 5.03 -7.59
CA PHE A 55 34.11 5.40 -8.98
C PHE A 55 33.57 4.35 -9.95
N ILE A 56 32.96 4.80 -11.03
CA ILE A 56 32.70 4.01 -12.24
C ILE A 56 33.70 4.47 -13.29
N ARG A 57 34.51 3.56 -13.83
CA ARG A 57 35.61 3.88 -14.74
C ARG A 57 35.49 3.21 -16.11
N SER A 58 36.11 3.83 -17.10
CA SER A 58 36.41 3.17 -18.38
C SER A 58 37.60 2.21 -18.23
N PRO A 59 37.85 1.33 -19.21
CA PRO A 59 39.06 0.49 -19.25
C PRO A 59 40.36 1.31 -19.24
N GLN A 60 40.32 2.55 -19.73
CA GLN A 60 41.44 3.51 -19.74
C GLN A 60 41.61 4.25 -18.41
N GLN A 61 40.88 3.84 -17.35
CA GLN A 61 40.91 4.43 -16.00
C GLN A 61 40.31 5.85 -15.90
N GLU A 62 39.64 6.32 -16.95
CA GLU A 62 38.90 7.58 -16.91
C GLU A 62 37.69 7.45 -15.98
N VAL A 63 37.47 8.45 -15.13
CA VAL A 63 36.28 8.49 -14.26
C VAL A 63 35.08 8.86 -15.09
N ILE A 64 34.09 7.96 -15.14
CA ILE A 64 32.82 8.16 -15.84
C ILE A 64 31.76 8.71 -14.88
N LEU A 65 31.61 8.11 -13.70
CA LEU A 65 30.69 8.56 -12.65
C LEU A 65 31.31 8.40 -11.26
N LYS A 66 30.81 9.18 -10.29
CA LYS A 66 31.20 9.13 -8.88
C LYS A 66 30.02 8.78 -7.98
N ALA A 67 30.29 8.16 -6.83
CA ALA A 67 29.26 7.91 -5.81
C ALA A 67 28.50 9.18 -5.39
N THR A 68 29.19 10.33 -5.33
CA THR A 68 28.58 11.61 -4.96
C THR A 68 27.54 12.09 -5.99
N GLU A 69 27.75 11.82 -7.27
CA GLU A 69 26.83 12.18 -8.35
C GLU A 69 25.59 11.27 -8.30
N ILE A 70 25.78 9.97 -8.05
CA ILE A 70 24.68 9.00 -7.84
C ILE A 70 23.83 9.39 -6.63
N GLN A 71 24.45 9.76 -5.50
CA GLN A 71 23.74 10.17 -4.29
C GLN A 71 23.00 11.50 -4.48
N ALA A 72 23.64 12.50 -5.09
CA ALA A 72 23.00 13.77 -5.43
C ALA A 72 21.82 13.57 -6.39
N GLY A 73 21.94 12.64 -7.32
CA GLY A 73 20.88 12.21 -8.22
C GLY A 73 19.68 11.61 -7.51
N GLN A 74 19.93 10.68 -6.57
CA GLN A 74 18.88 10.10 -5.74
C GLN A 74 18.13 11.19 -4.97
N GLU A 75 18.85 12.08 -4.30
CA GLU A 75 18.25 13.17 -3.52
C GLU A 75 17.39 14.10 -4.40
N THR A 76 17.92 14.45 -5.57
CA THR A 76 17.28 15.37 -6.51
C THR A 76 16.03 14.75 -7.14
N TYR A 77 16.10 13.48 -7.53
CA TYR A 77 14.96 12.72 -8.02
C TYR A 77 13.85 12.63 -6.96
N LEU A 78 14.20 12.24 -5.73
CA LEU A 78 13.25 12.13 -4.62
C LEU A 78 12.60 13.47 -4.28
N ALA A 79 13.37 14.56 -4.28
CA ALA A 79 12.87 15.91 -4.01
C ALA A 79 11.87 16.41 -5.08
N ARG A 80 12.01 15.96 -6.33
CA ARG A 80 11.22 16.41 -7.49
C ARG A 80 10.05 15.47 -7.82
N GLY A 81 9.55 14.75 -6.82
CA GLY A 81 8.38 13.87 -6.90
C GLY A 81 8.71 12.39 -6.84
N GLY A 82 9.95 11.98 -7.10
CA GLY A 82 10.42 10.59 -6.98
C GLY A 82 9.45 9.59 -7.59
N GLN A 83 9.00 8.63 -6.78
CA GLN A 83 8.06 7.56 -7.15
C GLN A 83 6.66 8.04 -7.60
N HIS A 84 6.40 9.35 -7.65
CA HIS A 84 5.13 9.90 -8.15
C HIS A 84 5.16 10.30 -9.63
N ILE A 85 6.33 10.37 -10.26
CA ILE A 85 6.42 10.69 -11.68
C ILE A 85 6.60 9.44 -12.56
N GLY A 86 7.43 8.49 -12.11
CA GLY A 86 7.61 7.17 -12.73
C GLY A 86 7.88 6.12 -11.64
N SER A 87 8.59 5.06 -11.97
CA SER A 87 9.01 4.03 -11.00
C SER A 87 10.50 3.73 -11.04
N ILE A 88 11.05 3.27 -9.91
CA ILE A 88 12.39 2.69 -9.80
C ILE A 88 12.22 1.31 -9.19
N TRP A 89 12.85 0.30 -9.79
CA TRP A 89 12.65 -1.10 -9.39
C TRP A 89 11.17 -1.48 -9.33
N GLY A 90 10.34 -0.89 -10.19
CA GLY A 90 8.91 -1.14 -10.31
C GLY A 90 8.04 -0.51 -9.21
N HIS A 91 8.62 0.15 -8.20
CA HIS A 91 7.87 0.92 -7.20
C HIS A 91 7.68 2.36 -7.65
N GLY A 92 6.42 2.80 -7.65
CA GLY A 92 6.04 4.16 -8.02
C GLY A 92 4.84 4.22 -8.95
N SER A 93 4.78 5.28 -9.74
CA SER A 93 3.68 5.58 -10.65
C SER A 93 3.84 4.88 -12.00
N TYR A 94 2.75 4.88 -12.77
CA TYR A 94 2.59 3.99 -13.94
C TYR A 94 2.50 4.71 -15.27
N LEU A 95 2.52 6.05 -15.26
CA LEU A 95 2.37 6.84 -16.47
C LEU A 95 3.72 7.08 -17.15
N ALA A 96 4.69 7.72 -16.48
CA ALA A 96 6.07 7.71 -16.98
C ALA A 96 6.67 6.30 -16.93
N PRO A 97 7.81 6.05 -17.57
CA PRO A 97 8.43 4.73 -17.57
C PRO A 97 8.86 4.27 -16.17
N ASP A 98 9.22 2.99 -16.08
CA ASP A 98 10.16 2.60 -15.04
C ASP A 98 11.56 3.03 -15.49
N TRP A 99 12.18 3.94 -14.75
CA TRP A 99 13.47 4.52 -15.15
C TRP A 99 14.59 3.49 -15.16
N THR A 100 14.52 2.49 -14.29
CA THR A 100 15.50 1.40 -14.30
C THR A 100 15.36 0.57 -15.58
N ALA A 101 14.14 0.17 -15.95
CA ALA A 101 13.89 -0.64 -17.14
C ALA A 101 14.17 0.12 -18.45
N ASP A 102 13.70 1.37 -18.57
CA ASP A 102 13.91 2.18 -19.76
C ASP A 102 15.40 2.52 -19.97
N PHE A 103 16.10 2.95 -18.90
CA PHE A 103 17.53 3.24 -18.98
C PHE A 103 18.33 1.99 -19.35
N LEU A 104 18.05 0.86 -18.69
CA LEU A 104 18.76 -0.39 -18.94
C LEU A 104 18.60 -0.86 -20.39
N HIS A 105 17.37 -0.81 -20.93
CA HIS A 105 17.10 -1.23 -22.29
C HIS A 105 17.80 -0.34 -23.33
N ARG A 106 17.73 0.99 -23.16
CA ARG A 106 18.45 1.96 -24.02
C ARG A 106 19.96 1.75 -23.97
N TRP A 107 20.51 1.49 -22.79
CA TRP A 107 21.93 1.20 -22.63
C TRP A 107 22.33 -0.12 -23.28
N GLY A 108 21.47 -1.13 -23.21
CA GLY A 108 21.60 -2.39 -23.94
C GLY A 108 21.65 -2.18 -25.45
N LEU A 109 20.68 -1.43 -26.02
CA LEU A 109 20.61 -1.14 -27.45
C LEU A 109 21.83 -0.34 -27.94
N ALA A 110 22.23 0.70 -27.21
CA ALA A 110 23.41 1.49 -27.57
C ALA A 110 24.69 0.65 -27.54
N THR A 111 24.82 -0.23 -26.54
CA THR A 111 25.95 -1.19 -26.46
C THR A 111 25.90 -2.19 -27.62
N ALA A 112 24.71 -2.67 -27.99
CA ALA A 112 24.52 -3.60 -29.11
C ALA A 112 24.95 -2.99 -30.45
N GLY A 113 24.61 -1.73 -30.68
CA GLY A 113 25.05 -0.96 -31.85
C GLY A 113 26.57 -0.83 -31.91
N VAL A 114 27.20 -0.44 -30.81
CA VAL A 114 28.68 -0.34 -30.73
C VAL A 114 29.34 -1.69 -31.05
N LEU A 115 28.80 -2.80 -30.55
CA LEU A 115 29.33 -4.15 -30.82
C LEU A 115 29.11 -4.63 -32.27
N THR A 116 28.12 -4.07 -32.97
CA THR A 116 27.75 -4.50 -34.32
C THR A 116 28.47 -3.71 -35.40
N ASN A 117 28.44 -2.38 -35.31
CA ASN A 117 28.93 -1.47 -36.35
C ASN A 117 29.61 -0.21 -35.80
N GLY A 118 29.85 -0.14 -34.47
CA GLY A 118 30.45 1.03 -33.83
C GLY A 118 29.51 2.24 -33.69
N ASN A 119 28.21 2.09 -33.97
CA ASN A 119 27.22 3.16 -33.82
C ASN A 119 26.40 2.98 -32.52
N SER A 120 26.48 3.95 -31.61
CA SER A 120 25.68 3.94 -30.36
C SER A 120 24.21 4.31 -30.57
N ASN A 121 23.83 4.87 -31.72
CA ASN A 121 22.43 5.17 -32.08
C ASN A 121 21.79 3.98 -32.78
N PHE A 122 21.65 2.85 -32.07
CA PHE A 122 21.05 1.63 -32.57
C PHE A 122 19.66 1.44 -31.98
N SER A 123 18.68 1.19 -32.84
CA SER A 123 17.27 1.13 -32.48
C SER A 123 16.75 -0.32 -32.30
N GLN A 124 15.63 -0.45 -31.61
CA GLN A 124 14.92 -1.73 -31.49
C GLN A 124 14.52 -2.29 -32.87
N ALA A 125 14.13 -1.43 -33.81
CA ALA A 125 13.78 -1.84 -35.17
C ALA A 125 14.98 -2.43 -35.93
N GLU A 126 16.18 -1.88 -35.74
CA GLU A 126 17.41 -2.44 -36.32
C GLU A 126 17.76 -3.79 -35.69
N LEU A 127 17.60 -3.94 -34.36
CA LEU A 127 17.76 -5.23 -33.68
C LEU A 127 16.81 -6.29 -34.25
N GLU A 128 15.56 -5.92 -34.50
CA GLU A 128 14.53 -6.81 -35.04
C GLU A 128 14.70 -7.14 -36.52
N ALA A 129 15.35 -6.25 -37.29
CA ALA A 129 15.66 -6.46 -38.70
C ALA A 129 16.82 -7.44 -38.93
N LEU A 130 17.63 -7.73 -37.90
CA LEU A 130 18.69 -8.75 -37.98
C LEU A 130 18.10 -10.15 -38.21
N SER A 131 18.87 -11.02 -38.87
CA SER A 131 18.51 -12.43 -38.97
C SER A 131 18.42 -13.06 -37.57
N ALA A 132 17.58 -14.08 -37.38
CA ALA A 132 17.44 -14.72 -36.07
C ALA A 132 18.78 -15.22 -35.48
N PRO A 133 19.69 -15.83 -36.26
CA PRO A 133 21.03 -16.19 -35.78
C PRO A 133 21.89 -14.98 -35.36
N ASP A 134 21.90 -13.90 -36.17
CA ASP A 134 22.71 -12.71 -35.88
C ASP A 134 22.19 -11.99 -34.64
N ARG A 135 20.86 -11.87 -34.52
CA ARG A 135 20.19 -11.30 -33.35
C ARG A 135 20.52 -12.09 -32.09
N ALA A 136 20.43 -13.43 -32.14
CA ALA A 136 20.76 -14.28 -31.00
C ALA A 136 22.25 -14.16 -30.60
N SER A 137 23.15 -14.09 -31.60
CA SER A 137 24.58 -13.86 -31.34
C SER A 137 24.84 -12.51 -30.66
N LEU A 138 24.18 -11.45 -31.15
CA LEU A 138 24.31 -10.11 -30.57
C LEU A 138 23.73 -10.05 -29.16
N GLN A 139 22.55 -10.62 -28.92
CA GLN A 139 21.94 -10.70 -27.60
C GLN A 139 22.85 -11.43 -26.60
N ALA A 140 23.48 -12.54 -26.99
CA ALA A 140 24.44 -13.25 -26.14
C ALA A 140 25.65 -12.37 -25.78
N LYS A 141 26.20 -11.63 -26.75
CA LYS A 141 27.33 -10.71 -26.52
C LYS A 141 26.94 -9.56 -25.59
N VAL A 142 25.77 -8.95 -25.79
CA VAL A 142 25.26 -7.85 -24.94
C VAL A 142 25.00 -8.36 -23.53
N SER A 143 24.33 -9.50 -23.38
CA SER A 143 24.13 -10.15 -22.09
C SER A 143 25.46 -10.38 -21.35
N GLU A 144 26.49 -10.89 -22.02
CA GLU A 144 27.81 -11.04 -21.40
C GLU A 144 28.42 -9.71 -20.89
N GLN A 145 28.20 -8.60 -21.61
CA GLN A 145 28.62 -7.28 -21.15
C GLN A 145 27.96 -6.90 -19.82
N PHE A 146 26.65 -7.10 -19.70
CA PHE A 146 25.86 -6.60 -18.57
C PHE A 146 25.77 -7.56 -17.38
N LYS A 147 25.69 -8.87 -17.63
CA LYS A 147 25.58 -9.89 -16.57
C LYS A 147 26.89 -10.08 -15.81
N THR A 148 28.04 -9.84 -16.45
CA THR A 148 29.36 -9.97 -15.81
C THR A 148 29.57 -8.83 -14.82
N ASN A 149 29.71 -9.17 -13.54
CA ASN A 149 29.95 -8.18 -12.50
C ASN A 149 31.44 -7.80 -12.43
N ARG A 150 31.73 -6.54 -12.75
CA ARG A 150 33.09 -5.96 -12.78
C ARG A 150 33.32 -4.97 -11.64
N TYR A 151 32.55 -5.09 -10.55
CA TYR A 151 32.79 -4.34 -9.32
C TYR A 151 33.89 -5.03 -8.49
N ASP A 152 34.94 -4.28 -8.16
CA ASP A 152 35.99 -4.72 -7.25
C ASP A 152 35.69 -4.22 -5.83
N SER A 153 35.34 -5.13 -4.93
CA SER A 153 35.04 -4.80 -3.54
C SER A 153 36.23 -4.29 -2.72
N LYS A 154 37.47 -4.50 -3.18
CA LYS A 154 38.68 -4.03 -2.48
C LYS A 154 38.99 -2.58 -2.84
N LEU A 155 38.79 -2.22 -4.10
CA LEU A 155 39.01 -0.86 -4.60
C LEU A 155 37.76 0.02 -4.46
N ASP A 156 36.59 -0.59 -4.30
CA ASP A 156 35.27 0.06 -4.34
C ASP A 156 35.03 0.79 -5.67
N GLU A 157 35.42 0.14 -6.76
CA GLU A 157 35.32 0.67 -8.12
C GLU A 157 34.61 -0.32 -9.06
N LEU A 158 33.83 0.21 -9.99
CA LEU A 158 33.20 -0.54 -11.08
C LEU A 158 33.87 -0.19 -12.40
N THR A 159 34.40 -1.19 -13.11
CA THR A 159 35.00 -0.98 -14.45
C THR A 159 34.02 -1.40 -15.55
N LEU A 160 33.63 -0.46 -16.41
CA LEU A 160 32.80 -0.72 -17.59
C LEU A 160 33.66 -1.22 -18.76
N THR A 161 33.06 -1.91 -19.72
CA THR A 161 33.74 -2.25 -20.98
C THR A 161 33.73 -1.08 -21.96
N PRO A 162 34.57 -1.07 -23.02
CA PRO A 162 34.57 0.03 -23.99
C PRO A 162 33.19 0.26 -24.63
N ALA A 163 32.48 -0.82 -24.96
CA ALA A 163 31.16 -0.75 -25.56
C ALA A 163 30.11 -0.20 -24.59
N GLN A 164 30.17 -0.61 -23.31
CA GLN A 164 29.31 -0.06 -22.27
C GLN A 164 29.58 1.43 -22.04
N THR A 165 30.84 1.85 -22.01
CA THR A 165 31.21 3.26 -21.81
C THR A 165 30.68 4.14 -22.95
N GLN A 166 30.85 3.73 -24.21
CA GLN A 166 30.32 4.47 -25.36
C GLN A 166 28.79 4.47 -25.38
N GLY A 167 28.16 3.33 -25.12
CA GLY A 167 26.71 3.24 -25.03
C GLY A 167 26.14 4.12 -23.92
N LEU A 168 26.81 4.18 -22.76
CA LEU A 168 26.38 5.00 -21.63
C LEU A 168 26.38 6.49 -21.98
N GLN A 169 27.40 6.97 -22.69
CA GLN A 169 27.47 8.37 -23.14
C GLN A 169 26.28 8.76 -24.03
N GLN A 170 25.85 7.86 -24.93
CA GLN A 170 24.66 8.08 -25.74
C GLN A 170 23.38 8.16 -24.89
N VAL A 171 23.21 7.25 -23.93
CA VAL A 171 22.03 7.27 -23.05
C VAL A 171 22.00 8.53 -22.18
N PHE A 172 23.16 9.01 -21.71
CA PHE A 172 23.26 10.28 -21.00
C PHE A 172 22.82 11.46 -21.88
N HIS A 173 23.19 11.47 -23.16
CA HIS A 173 22.72 12.47 -24.10
C HIS A 173 21.20 12.40 -24.29
N ASP A 174 20.62 11.21 -24.42
CA ASP A 174 19.18 11.04 -24.59
C ASP A 174 18.39 11.48 -23.36
N TYR A 175 18.85 11.11 -22.16
CA TYR A 175 18.24 11.53 -20.90
C TYR A 175 18.46 13.03 -20.63
N GLN A 176 19.55 13.62 -21.11
CA GLN A 176 19.73 15.07 -21.06
C GLN A 176 18.60 15.81 -21.77
N GLN A 177 18.16 15.32 -22.94
CA GLN A 177 17.04 15.90 -23.68
C GLN A 177 15.70 15.60 -22.99
N LEU A 178 15.45 14.34 -22.61
CA LEU A 178 14.20 13.92 -21.99
C LEU A 178 13.92 14.65 -20.67
N LEU A 179 14.92 14.79 -19.79
CA LEU A 179 14.75 15.40 -18.48
C LEU A 179 14.71 16.94 -18.53
N ALA A 180 15.28 17.54 -19.58
CA ALA A 180 15.20 18.98 -19.82
C ALA A 180 13.86 19.39 -20.45
N HIS A 181 13.39 18.64 -21.46
CA HIS A 181 12.22 19.01 -22.28
C HIS A 181 10.93 18.26 -21.90
N GLY A 182 11.05 17.24 -21.05
CA GLY A 182 9.93 16.39 -20.65
C GLY A 182 9.40 15.51 -21.78
N ASP A 183 8.25 14.90 -21.50
CA ASP A 183 7.48 14.10 -22.46
C ASP A 183 6.00 14.24 -22.11
N LYS A 184 5.23 14.78 -23.06
CA LYS A 184 3.78 14.93 -22.96
C LYS A 184 3.09 13.59 -22.73
N ILE A 185 3.50 12.53 -23.44
CA ILE A 185 2.86 11.21 -23.36
C ILE A 185 3.02 10.63 -21.95
N HIS A 186 4.19 10.83 -21.33
CA HIS A 186 4.48 10.40 -19.96
C HIS A 186 4.03 11.39 -18.88
N SER A 187 3.43 12.52 -19.25
CA SER A 187 3.13 13.64 -18.33
C SER A 187 4.34 14.15 -17.55
N ILE A 188 5.53 14.09 -18.15
CA ILE A 188 6.75 14.66 -17.60
C ILE A 188 6.77 16.14 -18.00
N PRO A 189 6.82 17.09 -17.05
CA PRO A 189 6.79 18.51 -17.37
C PRO A 189 8.00 18.96 -18.21
N ASP A 190 7.76 19.87 -19.15
CA ASP A 190 8.85 20.64 -19.77
C ASP A 190 9.59 21.46 -18.70
N GLY A 191 10.92 21.45 -18.74
CA GLY A 191 11.76 22.02 -17.70
C GLY A 191 11.63 21.32 -16.35
N TRP A 192 11.37 20.00 -16.33
CA TRP A 192 11.37 19.21 -15.09
C TRP A 192 12.71 19.33 -14.36
N PHE A 193 13.82 19.40 -15.09
CA PHE A 193 15.09 19.91 -14.58
C PHE A 193 15.65 20.96 -15.53
N LYS A 194 16.16 22.07 -14.98
CA LYS A 194 16.74 23.16 -15.78
C LYS A 194 18.26 23.20 -15.71
N ASP A 195 18.82 22.63 -14.65
CA ASP A 195 20.26 22.58 -14.40
C ASP A 195 20.83 21.29 -15.00
N SER A 196 21.79 21.42 -15.91
CA SER A 196 22.44 20.27 -16.55
C SER A 196 23.18 19.39 -15.55
N SER A 197 23.69 19.95 -14.45
CA SER A 197 24.33 19.14 -13.40
C SER A 197 23.32 18.26 -12.66
N GLN A 198 22.12 18.77 -12.38
CA GLN A 198 21.04 17.98 -11.78
C GLN A 198 20.58 16.86 -12.70
N ILE A 199 20.47 17.15 -14.01
CA ILE A 199 20.08 16.15 -15.01
C ILE A 199 21.14 15.05 -15.07
N HIS A 200 22.42 15.42 -15.12
CA HIS A 200 23.53 14.48 -15.08
C HIS A 200 23.47 13.58 -13.82
N ASP A 201 23.31 14.18 -12.64
CA ASP A 201 23.28 13.43 -11.38
C ASP A 201 22.10 12.48 -11.29
N VAL A 202 20.88 12.92 -11.66
CA VAL A 202 19.69 12.06 -11.71
C VAL A 202 19.89 10.91 -12.71
N THR A 203 20.50 11.20 -13.85
CA THR A 203 20.83 10.18 -14.86
C THR A 203 21.87 9.19 -14.33
N ALA A 204 22.84 9.64 -13.54
CA ALA A 204 23.81 8.77 -12.85
C ALA A 204 23.14 7.84 -11.83
N PHE A 205 22.14 8.34 -11.10
CA PHE A 205 21.31 7.50 -10.23
C PHE A 205 20.56 6.42 -11.02
N PHE A 206 19.92 6.77 -12.14
CA PHE A 206 19.24 5.80 -13.00
C PHE A 206 20.23 4.75 -13.56
N ALA A 207 21.41 5.18 -14.01
CA ALA A 207 22.47 4.29 -14.46
C ALA A 207 22.89 3.27 -13.40
N TRP A 208 23.04 3.71 -12.13
CA TRP A 208 23.33 2.82 -11.02
C TRP A 208 22.21 1.80 -10.77
N THR A 209 20.94 2.25 -10.80
CA THR A 209 19.80 1.32 -10.62
C THR A 209 19.73 0.28 -11.75
N ALA A 210 20.03 0.68 -12.98
CA ALA A 210 20.07 -0.19 -14.16
C ALA A 210 21.23 -1.19 -14.09
N TRP A 211 22.42 -0.74 -13.69
CA TRP A 211 23.56 -1.63 -13.45
C TRP A 211 23.24 -2.68 -12.39
N ALA A 212 22.69 -2.27 -11.25
CA ALA A 212 22.29 -3.19 -10.18
C ALA A 212 21.25 -4.21 -10.66
N ALA A 213 20.36 -3.78 -11.56
CA ALA A 213 19.34 -4.64 -12.15
C ALA A 213 19.86 -5.69 -13.14
N ALA A 214 21.05 -5.50 -13.70
CA ALA A 214 21.63 -6.37 -14.72
C ALA A 214 22.77 -7.26 -14.20
N ALA A 215 23.72 -6.67 -13.46
CA ALA A 215 24.96 -7.34 -13.04
C ALA A 215 24.70 -8.46 -12.02
N ASN A 216 25.22 -9.66 -12.30
CA ASN A 216 25.08 -10.81 -11.42
C ASN A 216 25.70 -10.54 -10.04
N ARG A 217 25.11 -11.08 -8.98
CA ARG A 217 25.76 -11.06 -7.67
C ARG A 217 27.06 -11.89 -7.72
N PRO A 218 28.11 -11.54 -6.95
CA PRO A 218 29.39 -12.27 -6.97
C PRO A 218 29.29 -13.79 -6.76
N ASN A 219 28.23 -14.26 -6.09
CA ASN A 219 28.01 -15.68 -5.79
C ASN A 219 26.62 -16.18 -6.24
N ALA A 220 25.99 -15.54 -7.23
CA ALA A 220 24.71 -16.00 -7.75
C ALA A 220 24.58 -15.78 -9.27
N PRO A 221 23.88 -16.67 -10.00
CA PRO A 221 23.73 -16.56 -11.45
C PRO A 221 22.64 -15.56 -11.88
N PHE A 222 22.28 -14.60 -11.01
CA PHE A 222 21.26 -13.60 -11.24
C PHE A 222 21.65 -12.26 -10.61
N SER A 223 21.01 -11.18 -11.07
CA SER A 223 21.37 -9.80 -10.69
C SER A 223 21.02 -9.44 -9.24
N TYR A 224 21.40 -8.23 -8.79
CA TYR A 224 21.07 -7.77 -7.44
C TYR A 224 19.56 -7.69 -7.20
N THR A 225 18.76 -7.45 -8.25
CA THR A 225 17.30 -7.43 -8.25
C THR A 225 16.68 -8.76 -8.71
N ALA A 226 17.46 -9.85 -8.68
CA ALA A 226 17.04 -11.18 -9.12
C ALA A 226 16.54 -11.21 -10.58
N ASN A 227 17.31 -10.60 -11.47
CA ASN A 227 17.06 -10.43 -12.91
C ASN A 227 15.83 -9.60 -13.27
N TRP A 228 15.22 -8.87 -12.35
CA TRP A 228 14.19 -7.89 -12.69
C TRP A 228 14.88 -6.59 -13.17
N PRO A 229 14.40 -5.88 -14.20
CA PRO A 229 13.18 -6.11 -14.98
C PRO A 229 13.38 -7.11 -16.13
N HIS A 230 12.28 -7.64 -16.68
CA HIS A 230 12.32 -8.53 -17.85
C HIS A 230 12.86 -7.78 -19.09
N ASP A 231 13.97 -8.28 -19.64
CA ASP A 231 14.59 -7.77 -20.87
C ASP A 231 15.48 -8.86 -21.51
N ASP A 232 15.04 -9.37 -22.67
CA ASP A 232 15.73 -10.41 -23.43
C ASP A 232 17.12 -9.97 -23.93
N LEU A 233 17.29 -8.69 -24.32
CA LEU A 233 18.54 -8.18 -24.87
C LEU A 233 19.66 -8.22 -23.82
N ILE A 234 19.29 -7.91 -22.57
CA ILE A 234 20.20 -7.91 -21.42
C ILE A 234 20.40 -9.33 -20.86
N GLY A 235 19.52 -10.28 -21.20
CA GLY A 235 19.49 -11.62 -20.62
C GLY A 235 18.85 -11.67 -19.25
N ASN A 236 17.97 -10.72 -18.93
CA ASN A 236 17.19 -10.74 -17.70
C ASN A 236 15.94 -11.60 -17.89
N GLN A 237 16.00 -12.80 -17.30
CA GLN A 237 14.92 -13.77 -17.26
C GLN A 237 14.58 -14.15 -15.83
N ALA A 238 13.31 -14.52 -15.59
CA ALA A 238 12.84 -14.97 -14.29
C ALA A 238 13.68 -16.17 -13.80
N PRO A 239 14.36 -16.06 -12.64
CA PRO A 239 15.09 -17.17 -12.06
C PRO A 239 14.18 -18.41 -11.84
N PRO A 240 14.65 -19.64 -12.13
CA PRO A 240 13.83 -20.85 -11.99
C PRO A 240 13.20 -21.04 -10.60
N GLN A 241 13.87 -20.57 -9.55
CA GLN A 241 13.36 -20.63 -8.19
C GLN A 241 12.06 -19.84 -7.98
N PHE A 242 11.76 -18.82 -8.79
CA PHE A 242 10.50 -18.08 -8.70
C PHE A 242 9.32 -18.94 -9.13
N LEU A 243 9.49 -19.80 -10.13
CA LEU A 243 8.48 -20.79 -10.49
C LEU A 243 8.23 -21.76 -9.31
N VAL A 244 9.30 -22.28 -8.71
CA VAL A 244 9.21 -23.20 -7.57
C VAL A 244 8.49 -22.55 -6.38
N TRP A 245 8.92 -21.38 -5.93
CA TRP A 245 8.33 -20.72 -4.77
C TRP A 245 6.91 -20.21 -5.03
N SER A 246 6.58 -19.87 -6.28
CA SER A 246 5.20 -19.58 -6.67
C SER A 246 4.30 -20.81 -6.49
N ILE A 247 4.73 -21.98 -6.97
CA ILE A 247 3.97 -23.23 -6.79
C ILE A 247 3.86 -23.60 -5.30
N VAL A 248 4.96 -23.52 -4.54
CA VAL A 248 4.97 -23.80 -3.10
C VAL A 248 4.00 -22.88 -2.36
N SER A 249 4.00 -21.58 -2.67
CA SER A 249 3.09 -20.61 -2.04
C SER A 249 1.61 -20.98 -2.24
N VAL A 250 1.23 -21.41 -3.45
CA VAL A 250 -0.14 -21.87 -3.77
C VAL A 250 -0.48 -23.15 -3.03
N VAL A 251 0.42 -24.14 -3.02
CA VAL A 251 0.19 -25.41 -2.31
C VAL A 251 0.02 -25.19 -0.80
N VAL A 252 0.87 -24.35 -0.21
CA VAL A 252 0.79 -23.97 1.20
C VAL A 252 -0.51 -23.23 1.49
N LEU A 253 -0.93 -22.28 0.65
CA LEU A 253 -2.22 -21.60 0.77
C LEU A 253 -3.39 -22.58 0.78
N ILE A 254 -3.47 -23.49 -0.20
CA ILE A 254 -4.57 -24.47 -0.30
C ILE A 254 -4.58 -25.38 0.92
N GLY A 255 -3.42 -25.92 1.31
CA GLY A 255 -3.29 -26.80 2.47
C GLY A 255 -3.65 -26.10 3.78
N ALA A 256 -3.17 -24.87 3.98
CA ALA A 256 -3.46 -24.07 5.17
C ALA A 256 -4.94 -23.67 5.25
N THR A 257 -5.56 -23.32 4.11
CA THR A 257 -7.00 -23.03 4.04
C THR A 257 -7.80 -24.26 4.44
N GLY A 258 -7.47 -25.44 3.89
CA GLY A 258 -8.15 -26.70 4.24
C GLY A 258 -7.96 -27.09 5.71
N LEU A 259 -6.74 -27.00 6.23
CA LEU A 259 -6.45 -27.29 7.64
C LEU A 259 -7.18 -26.32 8.57
N PHE A 260 -7.19 -25.03 8.24
CA PHE A 260 -7.86 -24.04 9.06
C PHE A 260 -9.38 -24.27 9.05
N LEU A 261 -9.99 -24.50 7.88
CA LEU A 261 -11.41 -24.84 7.78
C LEU A 261 -11.76 -26.07 8.62
N LEU A 262 -10.92 -27.11 8.59
CA LEU A 262 -11.10 -28.29 9.43
C LEU A 262 -11.05 -27.93 10.93
N VAL A 263 -10.05 -27.16 11.36
CA VAL A 263 -9.93 -26.70 12.76
C VAL A 263 -11.13 -25.85 13.17
N TYR A 264 -11.57 -24.94 12.30
CA TYR A 264 -12.71 -24.06 12.52
C TYR A 264 -14.00 -24.88 12.72
N LEU A 265 -14.30 -25.79 11.79
CA LEU A 265 -15.49 -26.64 11.83
C LEU A 265 -15.49 -27.62 13.02
N LEU A 266 -14.31 -28.08 13.48
CA LEU A 266 -14.19 -28.93 14.66
C LEU A 266 -14.27 -28.17 15.99
N GLN A 267 -14.00 -26.87 15.98
CA GLN A 267 -14.05 -26.01 17.17
C GLN A 267 -15.37 -25.24 17.33
N GLU A 268 -16.19 -25.16 16.28
CA GLU A 268 -17.51 -24.51 16.37
C GLU A 268 -18.49 -25.35 17.19
N ASP A 269 -18.60 -25.02 18.47
CA ASP A 269 -19.90 -25.02 19.13
C ASP A 269 -20.69 -23.84 18.53
N ALA A 270 -21.82 -24.11 17.86
CA ALA A 270 -22.61 -23.11 17.14
C ALA A 270 -22.78 -21.79 17.92
N GLU A 271 -21.98 -20.77 17.60
CA GLU A 271 -22.05 -19.48 18.26
C GLU A 271 -23.31 -18.74 17.81
N GLN A 272 -24.36 -18.82 18.62
CA GLN A 272 -25.63 -18.14 18.32
C GLN A 272 -25.45 -16.62 18.45
N VAL A 273 -25.58 -15.92 17.32
CA VAL A 273 -25.87 -14.48 17.30
C VAL A 273 -27.09 -14.24 18.17
N GLN A 274 -26.95 -13.36 19.17
CA GLN A 274 -28.06 -13.04 20.05
C GLN A 274 -28.99 -12.03 19.35
N PRO A 275 -30.30 -12.28 19.29
CA PRO A 275 -31.24 -11.27 18.81
C PRO A 275 -31.26 -10.11 19.82
N VAL A 276 -31.07 -8.89 19.33
CA VAL A 276 -31.19 -7.70 20.17
C VAL A 276 -32.67 -7.39 20.29
N THR A 277 -33.27 -7.77 21.42
CA THR A 277 -34.74 -7.74 21.63
C THR A 277 -35.34 -6.32 21.71
N THR A 278 -34.51 -5.27 21.83
CA THR A 278 -34.94 -3.87 21.92
C THR A 278 -34.12 -2.96 21.01
N ARG A 279 -34.80 -2.10 20.24
CA ARG A 279 -34.14 -1.12 19.38
C ARG A 279 -33.25 -0.19 20.22
N PRO A 280 -31.95 -0.03 19.88
CA PRO A 280 -31.08 0.92 20.57
C PRO A 280 -31.61 2.36 20.49
N ALA A 281 -31.49 3.12 21.57
CA ALA A 281 -31.91 4.52 21.63
C ALA A 281 -30.78 5.48 21.22
N ILE A 282 -31.15 6.62 20.65
CA ILE A 282 -30.23 7.75 20.44
C ILE A 282 -29.80 8.28 21.81
N ARG A 283 -28.51 8.55 21.97
CA ARG A 283 -27.92 9.04 23.21
C ARG A 283 -27.66 10.53 23.14
N ILE A 284 -27.63 11.16 24.31
CA ILE A 284 -27.11 12.51 24.46
C ILE A 284 -25.57 12.42 24.34
N PRO A 285 -24.95 13.05 23.33
CA PRO A 285 -23.49 13.00 23.17
C PRO A 285 -22.79 13.80 24.27
N THR A 286 -21.65 13.28 24.76
CA THR A 286 -20.76 14.07 25.62
C THR A 286 -20.11 15.22 24.85
N PRO A 287 -19.55 16.25 25.51
CA PRO A 287 -18.87 17.35 24.82
C PRO A 287 -17.75 16.88 23.89
N SER A 288 -16.91 15.91 24.30
CA SER A 288 -15.89 15.35 23.41
C SER A 288 -16.49 14.60 22.22
N GLN A 289 -17.56 13.82 22.39
CA GLN A 289 -18.23 13.14 21.28
C GLN A 289 -18.82 14.12 20.25
N LYS A 290 -19.35 15.26 20.69
CA LYS A 290 -19.76 16.34 19.79
C LYS A 290 -18.58 16.88 18.99
N VAL A 291 -17.46 17.21 19.64
CA VAL A 291 -16.24 17.68 18.96
C VAL A 291 -15.69 16.63 17.99
N THR A 292 -15.66 15.36 18.39
CA THR A 292 -15.20 14.25 17.55
C THR A 292 -16.02 14.11 16.27
N SER A 293 -17.31 14.48 16.27
CA SER A 293 -18.11 14.48 15.03
C SER A 293 -17.55 15.42 13.94
N LEU A 294 -16.83 16.48 14.31
CA LEU A 294 -16.17 17.39 13.37
C LEU A 294 -15.02 16.71 12.62
N PHE A 295 -14.35 15.72 13.23
CA PHE A 295 -13.31 14.95 12.54
C PHE A 295 -13.88 14.20 11.35
N PHE A 296 -15.10 13.65 11.46
CA PHE A 296 -15.77 13.00 10.33
C PHE A 296 -16.10 13.99 9.22
N GLY A 297 -16.47 15.24 9.57
CA GLY A 297 -16.66 16.31 8.59
C GLY A 297 -15.37 16.64 7.84
N VAL A 298 -14.26 16.79 8.57
CA VAL A 298 -12.93 17.01 7.97
C VAL A 298 -12.52 15.81 7.11
N ALA A 299 -12.71 14.58 7.57
CA ALA A 299 -12.42 13.38 6.79
C ALA A 299 -13.21 13.35 5.47
N MET A 300 -14.49 13.73 5.47
CA MET A 300 -15.28 13.83 4.24
C MET A 300 -14.79 14.94 3.30
N ALA A 301 -14.28 16.06 3.83
CA ALA A 301 -13.65 17.10 3.02
C ALA A 301 -12.34 16.61 2.38
N LEU A 302 -11.51 15.89 3.15
CA LEU A 302 -10.28 15.26 2.65
C LEU A 302 -10.59 14.19 1.60
N PHE A 303 -11.63 13.40 1.79
CA PHE A 303 -12.08 12.41 0.81
C PHE A 303 -12.56 13.07 -0.49
N LEU A 304 -13.27 14.20 -0.40
CA LEU A 304 -13.64 14.99 -1.58
C LEU A 304 -12.41 15.53 -2.32
N GLY A 305 -11.42 16.08 -1.59
CA GLY A 305 -10.15 16.49 -2.18
C GLY A 305 -9.41 15.34 -2.86
N GLN A 306 -9.41 14.16 -2.23
CA GLN A 306 -8.76 12.96 -2.76
C GLN A 306 -9.36 12.51 -4.09
N ILE A 307 -10.69 12.49 -4.23
CA ILE A 307 -11.32 12.07 -5.49
C ILE A 307 -11.08 13.09 -6.60
N ILE A 308 -11.06 14.40 -6.29
CA ILE A 308 -10.75 15.44 -7.28
C ILE A 308 -9.31 15.24 -7.79
N MET A 309 -8.36 15.00 -6.88
CA MET A 309 -6.97 14.71 -7.26
C MET A 309 -6.85 13.40 -8.05
N GLY A 310 -7.70 12.41 -7.76
CA GLY A 310 -7.79 11.17 -8.54
C GLY A 310 -8.23 11.41 -9.97
N MET A 311 -9.26 12.24 -10.17
CA MET A 311 -9.73 12.64 -11.51
C MET A 311 -8.66 13.40 -12.29
N VAL A 312 -8.00 14.38 -11.66
CA VAL A 312 -6.91 15.14 -12.30
C VAL A 312 -5.77 14.21 -12.71
N THR A 313 -5.37 13.31 -11.81
CA THR A 313 -4.29 12.34 -12.07
C THR A 313 -4.65 11.36 -13.19
N ALA A 314 -5.90 10.89 -13.25
CA ALA A 314 -6.38 10.03 -14.34
C ALA A 314 -6.46 10.77 -15.68
N HIS A 315 -6.84 12.05 -15.68
CA HIS A 315 -6.95 12.88 -16.88
C HIS A 315 -5.60 13.09 -17.58
N TYR A 316 -4.50 13.17 -16.81
CA TYR A 316 -3.16 13.24 -17.37
C TYR A 316 -2.79 12.03 -18.24
N ALA A 317 -3.38 10.85 -18.02
CA ALA A 317 -3.17 9.71 -18.90
C ALA A 317 -3.80 9.89 -20.31
N VAL A 318 -4.63 10.91 -20.52
CA VAL A 318 -5.26 11.23 -21.80
C VAL A 318 -4.63 12.45 -22.46
N GLU A 319 -4.55 13.57 -21.75
CA GLU A 319 -4.06 14.83 -22.34
C GLU A 319 -2.58 15.07 -22.09
N GLY A 320 -1.98 14.48 -21.06
CA GLY A 320 -0.54 14.55 -20.78
C GLY A 320 -0.05 15.87 -20.19
N ASP A 321 -0.23 16.97 -20.92
CA ASP A 321 0.27 18.31 -20.60
C ASP A 321 -0.83 19.30 -20.18
N GLY A 322 -2.09 18.86 -20.10
CA GLY A 322 -3.22 19.74 -19.86
C GLY A 322 -4.43 19.09 -19.21
N PHE A 323 -5.45 19.94 -18.99
CA PHE A 323 -6.75 19.57 -18.47
C PHE A 323 -7.83 20.33 -19.26
N TYR A 324 -8.39 19.70 -20.29
CA TYR A 324 -9.29 20.30 -21.29
C TYR A 324 -8.66 21.54 -21.95
N GLY A 325 -7.39 21.43 -22.33
CA GLY A 325 -6.63 22.51 -22.95
C GLY A 325 -6.08 23.57 -21.99
N ILE A 326 -6.41 23.50 -20.69
CA ILE A 326 -5.80 24.34 -19.66
C ILE A 326 -4.43 23.74 -19.29
N PRO A 327 -3.32 24.49 -19.31
CA PRO A 327 -1.98 23.98 -18.98
C PRO A 327 -1.80 23.82 -17.46
N LEU A 328 -2.62 22.96 -16.86
CA LEU A 328 -2.65 22.70 -15.42
C LEU A 328 -1.33 22.08 -14.94
N ASN A 329 -0.61 21.38 -15.80
CA ASN A 329 0.68 20.75 -15.50
C ASN A 329 1.74 21.74 -14.97
N LYS A 330 1.67 23.01 -15.37
CA LYS A 330 2.58 24.07 -14.88
C LYS A 330 2.40 24.37 -13.39
N PHE A 331 1.19 24.17 -12.86
CA PHE A 331 0.84 24.49 -11.47
C PHE A 331 0.64 23.23 -10.63
N LEU A 332 -0.02 22.21 -11.18
CA LEU A 332 -0.34 20.97 -10.50
C LEU A 332 0.05 19.79 -11.41
N PRO A 333 1.35 19.50 -11.60
CA PRO A 333 1.81 18.41 -12.45
C PRO A 333 1.32 17.05 -11.94
N TYR A 334 1.36 16.03 -12.80
CA TYR A 334 0.96 14.66 -12.48
C TYR A 334 1.52 14.16 -11.14
N ALA A 335 2.81 14.37 -10.89
CA ALA A 335 3.44 13.96 -9.64
C ALA A 335 2.76 14.63 -8.42
N ALA A 336 2.47 15.93 -8.49
CA ALA A 336 1.83 16.65 -7.38
C ALA A 336 0.37 16.19 -7.16
N SER A 337 -0.43 16.01 -8.22
CA SER A 337 -1.80 15.52 -8.09
C SER A 337 -1.84 14.09 -7.56
N ARG A 338 -0.92 13.22 -8.01
CA ARG A 338 -0.78 11.84 -7.50
C ARG A 338 -0.36 11.83 -6.04
N THR A 339 0.62 12.67 -5.65
CA THR A 339 1.04 12.82 -4.25
C THR A 339 -0.13 13.18 -3.37
N TRP A 340 -0.92 14.19 -3.74
CA TRP A 340 -2.09 14.58 -2.95
C TRP A 340 -3.15 13.49 -2.93
N HIS A 341 -3.38 12.78 -4.04
CA HIS A 341 -4.33 11.67 -4.09
C HIS A 341 -3.99 10.56 -3.08
N LEU A 342 -2.72 10.11 -3.03
CA LEU A 342 -2.28 9.05 -2.11
C LEU A 342 -2.23 9.53 -0.65
N GLN A 343 -1.66 10.72 -0.40
CA GLN A 343 -1.61 11.28 0.96
C GLN A 343 -3.00 11.48 1.55
N LEU A 344 -3.91 12.08 0.79
CA LEU A 344 -5.27 12.31 1.26
C LEU A 344 -6.00 10.99 1.51
N ALA A 345 -5.75 9.95 0.71
CA ALA A 345 -6.33 8.62 0.93
C ALA A 345 -5.96 8.07 2.31
N VAL A 346 -4.67 8.15 2.69
CA VAL A 346 -4.22 7.75 4.03
C VAL A 346 -4.80 8.67 5.11
N PHE A 347 -4.77 9.99 4.90
CA PHE A 347 -5.21 10.95 5.91
C PHE A 347 -6.70 10.84 6.24
N TRP A 348 -7.59 10.74 5.24
CA TRP A 348 -9.03 10.72 5.52
C TRP A 348 -9.45 9.41 6.20
N ILE A 349 -8.87 8.28 5.76
CA ILE A 349 -9.08 6.97 6.38
C ILE A 349 -8.59 7.05 7.83
N ALA A 350 -7.33 7.38 8.08
CA ALA A 350 -6.79 7.47 9.44
C ALA A 350 -7.60 8.45 10.32
N THR A 351 -8.05 9.59 9.78
CA THR A 351 -8.86 10.57 10.52
C THR A 351 -10.18 9.98 11.00
N CYS A 352 -10.89 9.22 10.16
CA CYS A 352 -12.12 8.52 10.57
C CYS A 352 -11.87 7.53 11.72
N TRP A 353 -10.71 6.89 11.74
CA TRP A 353 -10.37 5.86 12.72
C TRP A 353 -9.95 6.47 14.05
N LEU A 354 -9.12 7.52 14.01
CA LEU A 354 -8.78 8.32 15.18
C LEU A 354 -10.06 8.89 15.81
N ALA A 355 -10.99 9.37 14.98
CA ALA A 355 -12.29 9.86 15.43
C ALA A 355 -13.14 8.74 16.05
N ALA A 356 -13.23 7.57 15.41
CA ALA A 356 -13.94 6.42 15.97
C ALA A 356 -13.38 6.04 17.35
N GLY A 357 -12.05 5.98 17.49
CA GLY A 357 -11.40 5.78 18.78
C GLY A 357 -11.83 6.80 19.82
N LEU A 358 -11.67 8.10 19.52
CA LEU A 358 -12.01 9.19 20.45
C LEU A 358 -13.50 9.21 20.81
N PHE A 359 -14.37 8.76 19.91
CA PHE A 359 -15.81 8.67 20.13
C PHE A 359 -16.16 7.51 21.06
N PHE A 360 -15.55 6.34 20.83
CA PHE A 360 -15.83 5.12 21.58
C PHE A 360 -15.16 5.09 22.96
N ALA A 361 -14.01 5.75 23.14
CA ALA A 361 -13.29 5.73 24.40
C ALA A 361 -14.13 6.27 25.60
N PRO A 362 -14.83 7.44 25.52
CA PRO A 362 -15.74 7.88 26.58
C PRO A 362 -16.98 6.99 26.72
N ARG A 363 -17.47 6.39 25.61
CA ARG A 363 -18.58 5.43 25.63
C ARG A 363 -18.23 4.21 26.49
N PHE A 364 -17.06 3.65 26.30
CA PHE A 364 -16.58 2.48 27.03
C PHE A 364 -16.17 2.81 28.46
N GLY A 365 -15.51 3.95 28.67
CA GLY A 365 -15.14 4.44 29.99
C GLY A 365 -16.32 4.91 30.85
N LYS A 366 -17.50 5.11 30.26
CA LYS A 366 -18.73 5.63 30.89
C LYS A 366 -18.52 6.95 31.65
N ARG A 367 -17.48 7.70 31.30
CA ARG A 367 -17.05 8.93 31.97
C ARG A 367 -16.38 9.86 30.98
N GLU A 368 -16.75 11.14 31.04
CA GLU A 368 -16.07 12.21 30.30
C GLU A 368 -14.88 12.74 31.13
N PRO A 369 -13.62 12.62 30.65
CA PRO A 369 -12.48 13.20 31.32
C PRO A 369 -12.49 14.74 31.27
N LYS A 370 -11.94 15.41 32.28
CA LYS A 370 -11.78 16.88 32.30
C LYS A 370 -10.99 17.34 31.06
N TYR A 371 -11.43 18.39 30.39
CA TYR A 371 -10.76 18.95 29.19
C TYR A 371 -10.66 17.99 27.99
N GLN A 372 -11.42 16.89 27.94
CA GLN A 372 -11.38 15.95 26.81
C GLN A 372 -11.81 16.60 25.48
N ALA A 373 -12.88 17.41 25.51
CA ALA A 373 -13.35 18.15 24.33
C ALA A 373 -12.30 19.16 23.82
N VAL A 374 -11.64 19.89 24.72
CA VAL A 374 -10.58 20.84 24.37
C VAL A 374 -9.38 20.12 23.76
N GLY A 375 -8.95 19.01 24.36
CA GLY A 375 -7.88 18.18 23.81
C GLY A 375 -8.23 17.61 22.43
N SER A 376 -9.47 17.16 22.23
CA SER A 376 -9.93 16.66 20.93
C SER A 376 -9.96 17.76 19.87
N ALA A 377 -10.40 18.98 20.22
CA ALA A 377 -10.37 20.13 19.32
C ALA A 377 -8.92 20.56 18.98
N GLY A 378 -8.04 20.60 19.98
CA GLY A 378 -6.61 20.89 19.78
C GLY A 378 -5.92 19.88 18.86
N LEU A 379 -6.24 18.59 19.02
CA LEU A 379 -5.76 17.54 18.12
C LEU A 379 -6.25 17.76 16.68
N LEU A 380 -7.54 18.09 16.48
CA LEU A 380 -8.09 18.34 15.16
C LEU A 380 -7.35 19.48 14.45
N ILE A 381 -7.10 20.57 15.16
CA ILE A 381 -6.35 21.73 14.64
C ILE A 381 -4.92 21.31 14.29
N ALA A 382 -4.23 20.59 15.19
CA ALA A 382 -2.86 20.13 14.96
C ALA A 382 -2.76 19.23 13.73
N LEU A 383 -3.67 18.26 13.58
CA LEU A 383 -3.71 17.39 12.40
C LEU A 383 -4.03 18.17 11.12
N THR A 384 -4.93 19.16 11.19
CA THR A 384 -5.25 20.02 10.04
C THR A 384 -4.03 20.79 9.56
N VAL A 385 -3.26 21.37 10.49
CA VAL A 385 -2.00 22.06 10.18
C VAL A 385 -0.99 21.11 9.52
N VAL A 386 -0.86 19.88 10.03
CA VAL A 386 0.02 18.86 9.44
C VAL A 386 -0.41 18.50 8.02
N VAL A 387 -1.70 18.24 7.80
CA VAL A 387 -2.22 17.87 6.48
C VAL A 387 -1.98 19.01 5.49
N VAL A 388 -2.48 20.21 5.78
CA VAL A 388 -2.35 21.36 4.88
C VAL A 388 -0.87 21.72 4.63
N GLY A 389 -0.06 21.74 5.70
CA GLY A 389 1.38 22.01 5.59
C GLY A 389 2.12 20.97 4.75
N SER A 390 1.80 19.68 4.91
CA SER A 390 2.40 18.61 4.11
C SER A 390 2.01 18.66 2.64
N LEU A 391 0.76 19.00 2.32
CA LEU A 391 0.29 19.15 0.93
C LEU A 391 0.95 20.34 0.23
N ILE A 392 1.04 21.50 0.91
CA ILE A 392 1.74 22.68 0.39
C ILE A 392 3.23 22.40 0.22
N GLY A 393 3.85 21.76 1.21
CA GLY A 393 5.26 21.39 1.18
C GLY A 393 5.56 20.43 0.03
N SER A 394 4.77 19.36 -0.12
CA SER A 394 4.96 18.36 -1.16
C SER A 394 4.78 18.95 -2.56
N TRP A 395 3.80 19.83 -2.74
CA TRP A 395 3.62 20.61 -3.97
C TRP A 395 4.83 21.52 -4.27
N ALA A 396 5.29 22.29 -3.28
CA ALA A 396 6.42 23.21 -3.45
C ALA A 396 7.73 22.48 -3.80
N ALA A 397 7.91 21.27 -3.25
CA ALA A 397 9.04 20.40 -3.58
C ALA A 397 8.99 19.88 -5.01
N VAL A 398 7.85 19.34 -5.46
CA VAL A 398 7.65 18.89 -6.86
C VAL A 398 7.88 20.05 -7.84
N GLN A 399 7.46 21.26 -7.48
CA GLN A 399 7.71 22.48 -8.26
C GLN A 399 9.17 22.97 -8.21
N GLY A 400 10.00 22.46 -7.28
CA GLY A 400 11.44 22.79 -7.15
C GLY A 400 11.75 23.98 -6.29
N ILE A 401 10.77 24.51 -5.58
CA ILE A 401 10.92 25.71 -4.77
C ILE A 401 11.82 25.43 -3.57
N LEU A 402 11.79 24.20 -3.03
CA LEU A 402 12.49 23.84 -1.79
C LEU A 402 13.91 23.30 -1.96
N GLY A 403 14.28 22.81 -3.17
CA GLY A 403 15.60 22.20 -3.43
C GLY A 403 16.00 21.19 -2.35
N LYS A 404 17.19 21.40 -1.74
CA LYS A 404 17.76 20.52 -0.69
C LYS A 404 16.91 20.44 0.59
N HIS A 405 16.01 21.40 0.83
CA HIS A 405 15.12 21.38 2.01
C HIS A 405 13.89 20.49 1.81
N SER A 406 13.72 19.89 0.63
CA SER A 406 12.56 19.04 0.30
C SER A 406 12.37 17.89 1.29
N PHE A 407 13.43 17.18 1.68
CA PHE A 407 13.30 16.05 2.60
C PHE A 407 12.68 16.44 3.95
N LEU A 408 12.96 17.64 4.45
CA LEU A 408 12.46 18.11 5.75
C LEU A 408 11.05 18.71 5.66
N TRP A 409 10.83 19.63 4.72
CA TRP A 409 9.62 20.46 4.66
C TRP A 409 8.70 20.14 3.48
N GLY A 410 9.21 19.40 2.52
CA GLY A 410 8.59 19.19 1.22
C GLY A 410 8.19 17.75 0.97
N HIS A 411 8.82 17.14 -0.04
CA HIS A 411 8.53 15.80 -0.54
C HIS A 411 9.71 14.84 -0.24
N GLN A 412 9.45 13.68 0.39
CA GLN A 412 10.46 12.65 0.65
C GLN A 412 10.77 11.77 -0.58
N GLY A 413 9.86 11.71 -1.55
CA GLY A 413 10.08 11.05 -2.85
C GLY A 413 9.64 9.59 -2.93
N TYR A 414 9.25 9.00 -1.80
CA TYR A 414 8.74 7.64 -1.71
C TYR A 414 7.22 7.63 -1.58
N GLU A 415 6.54 6.82 -2.37
CA GLU A 415 5.09 6.76 -2.34
C GLU A 415 4.56 6.23 -1.00
N TYR A 416 3.41 6.76 -0.57
CA TYR A 416 2.73 6.59 0.73
C TYR A 416 3.43 7.22 1.95
N VAL A 417 4.67 7.71 1.81
CA VAL A 417 5.42 8.40 2.87
C VAL A 417 6.05 9.70 2.35
N GLU A 418 5.27 10.42 1.54
CA GLU A 418 5.73 11.56 0.75
C GLU A 418 5.96 12.81 1.59
N LEU A 419 5.26 12.95 2.72
CA LEU A 419 5.28 14.18 3.51
C LEU A 419 6.66 14.42 4.11
N GLY A 420 7.16 15.65 4.04
CA GLY A 420 8.46 16.01 4.62
C GLY A 420 8.63 15.57 6.09
N ARG A 421 9.87 15.30 6.47
CA ARG A 421 10.25 14.74 7.78
C ARG A 421 9.67 15.50 8.97
N VAL A 422 9.61 16.83 8.89
CA VAL A 422 9.04 17.67 9.96
C VAL A 422 7.55 17.40 10.12
N TRP A 423 6.80 17.33 9.02
CA TRP A 423 5.38 16.98 9.03
C TRP A 423 5.16 15.57 9.58
N GLN A 424 6.07 14.64 9.28
CA GLN A 424 5.98 13.26 9.77
C GLN A 424 6.18 13.18 11.29
N LEU A 425 7.14 13.94 11.83
CA LEU A 425 7.36 14.04 13.29
C LEU A 425 6.16 14.69 13.99
N LEU A 426 5.57 15.74 13.40
CA LEU A 426 4.37 16.38 13.94
C LEU A 426 3.16 15.43 13.89
N LEU A 427 3.03 14.62 12.84
CA LEU A 427 1.99 13.59 12.75
C LEU A 427 2.15 12.53 13.84
N ILE A 428 3.38 12.05 14.08
CA ILE A 428 3.69 11.12 15.20
C ILE A 428 3.31 11.77 16.53
N GLY A 429 3.70 13.02 16.76
CA GLY A 429 3.32 13.78 17.95
C GLY A 429 1.80 13.88 18.12
N GLY A 430 1.07 14.14 17.03
CA GLY A 430 -0.39 14.15 17.00
C GLY A 430 -1.00 12.79 17.36
N MET A 431 -0.48 11.69 16.82
CA MET A 431 -0.94 10.34 17.15
C MET A 431 -0.61 9.92 18.59
N VAL A 432 0.54 10.33 19.13
CA VAL A 432 0.87 10.11 20.55
C VAL A 432 -0.07 10.91 21.45
N PHE A 433 -0.39 12.16 21.08
CA PHE A 433 -1.37 12.97 21.79
C PHE A 433 -2.78 12.36 21.72
N TRP A 434 -3.18 11.84 20.56
CA TRP A 434 -4.41 11.06 20.38
C TRP A 434 -4.44 9.84 21.30
N LEU A 435 -3.36 9.06 21.35
CA LEU A 435 -3.25 7.87 22.21
C LEU A 435 -3.38 8.23 23.69
N TRP A 436 -2.81 9.36 24.10
CA TRP A 436 -2.98 9.89 25.45
C TRP A 436 -4.45 10.25 25.76
N LEU A 437 -5.16 10.89 24.83
CA LEU A 437 -6.60 11.18 24.97
C LEU A 437 -7.43 9.90 25.06
N MET A 438 -7.10 8.88 24.26
CA MET A 438 -7.71 7.55 24.29
C MET A 438 -7.54 6.88 25.64
N TYR A 439 -6.29 6.79 26.12
CA TYR A 439 -5.97 6.18 27.41
C TYR A 439 -6.73 6.85 28.56
N ARG A 440 -6.80 8.18 28.58
CA ARG A 440 -7.51 8.94 29.62
C ARG A 440 -9.00 8.60 29.69
N ALA A 441 -9.65 8.47 28.53
CA ALA A 441 -11.06 8.13 28.45
C ALA A 441 -11.32 6.65 28.74
N LEU A 442 -10.42 5.75 28.34
CA LEU A 442 -10.54 4.30 28.60
C LEU A 442 -10.13 3.87 30.01
N LYS A 443 -9.37 4.70 30.75
CA LYS A 443 -8.83 4.36 32.09
C LYS A 443 -9.86 3.71 33.04
N PRO A 444 -11.10 4.20 33.18
CA PRO A 444 -12.09 3.56 34.05
C PRO A 444 -12.44 2.13 33.60
N ALA A 445 -12.62 1.92 32.29
CA ALA A 445 -12.93 0.60 31.73
C ALA A 445 -11.76 -0.38 31.90
N LEU A 446 -10.52 0.10 31.77
CA LEU A 446 -9.33 -0.72 31.99
C LEU A 446 -9.19 -1.17 33.45
N GLN A 447 -9.49 -0.27 34.40
CA GLN A 447 -9.46 -0.58 35.83
C GLN A 447 -10.55 -1.59 36.24
N GLN A 448 -11.74 -1.51 35.61
CA GLN A 448 -12.85 -2.42 35.88
C GLN A 448 -12.64 -3.83 35.29
N GLU A 449 -11.90 -3.96 34.19
CA GLU A 449 -11.71 -5.25 33.52
C GLU A 449 -10.93 -6.26 34.38
N GLY A 450 -10.04 -5.79 35.26
CA GLY A 450 -9.26 -6.63 36.21
C GLY A 450 -8.22 -7.55 35.56
N ASN A 451 -8.40 -7.95 34.30
CA ASN A 451 -7.51 -8.80 33.52
C ASN A 451 -6.86 -8.01 32.38
N ARG A 452 -5.52 -8.03 32.32
CA ARG A 452 -4.71 -7.36 31.30
C ARG A 452 -4.76 -8.02 29.91
N THR A 453 -5.39 -9.19 29.78
CA THR A 453 -5.63 -9.89 28.51
C THR A 453 -7.10 -9.81 28.07
N GLY A 454 -7.90 -8.95 28.70
CA GLY A 454 -9.27 -8.69 28.28
C GLY A 454 -9.37 -7.77 27.07
N LEU A 455 -10.61 -7.58 26.59
CA LEU A 455 -10.92 -6.86 25.37
C LEU A 455 -10.61 -5.35 25.46
N ASN A 456 -10.76 -4.73 26.64
CA ASN A 456 -10.43 -3.31 26.83
C ASN A 456 -8.92 -3.08 26.71
N HIS A 457 -8.12 -3.94 27.34
CA HIS A 457 -6.67 -3.89 27.22
C HIS A 457 -6.22 -4.20 25.79
N PHE A 458 -6.84 -5.18 25.12
CA PHE A 458 -6.48 -5.49 23.74
C PHE A 458 -6.78 -4.32 22.79
N PHE A 459 -7.91 -3.64 22.97
CA PHE A 459 -8.22 -2.41 22.24
C PHE A 459 -7.15 -1.33 22.47
N LEU A 460 -6.72 -1.11 23.72
CA LEU A 460 -5.62 -0.18 24.01
C LEU A 460 -4.30 -0.63 23.36
N TYR A 461 -3.93 -1.91 23.42
CA TYR A 461 -2.70 -2.40 22.81
C TYR A 461 -2.70 -2.21 21.29
N SER A 462 -3.83 -2.48 20.62
CA SER A 462 -3.99 -2.19 19.19
C SER A 462 -3.94 -0.69 18.86
N ALA A 463 -4.36 0.18 19.79
CA ALA A 463 -4.22 1.63 19.62
C ALA A 463 -2.76 2.09 19.76
N ILE A 464 -1.96 1.45 20.63
CA ILE A 464 -0.54 1.77 20.84
C ILE A 464 0.29 1.48 19.58
N THR A 465 -0.04 0.43 18.83
CA THR A 465 0.71 0.05 17.63
C THR A 465 0.63 1.09 16.53
N ILE A 466 -0.42 1.93 16.50
CA ILE A 466 -0.60 2.98 15.48
C ILE A 466 0.57 3.99 15.50
N PRO A 467 0.82 4.79 16.56
CA PRO A 467 1.97 5.70 16.55
C PRO A 467 3.32 4.97 16.55
N LEU A 468 3.39 3.79 17.18
CA LEU A 468 4.64 3.05 17.31
C LEU A 468 5.18 2.58 15.95
N PHE A 469 4.36 1.94 15.14
CA PHE A 469 4.81 1.38 13.86
C PHE A 469 4.92 2.41 12.75
N TYR A 470 4.16 3.51 12.81
CA TYR A 470 4.41 4.64 11.92
C TYR A 470 5.81 5.25 12.12
N SER A 471 6.35 5.16 13.34
CA SER A 471 7.70 5.63 13.66
C SER A 471 8.82 4.83 12.98
N ALA A 472 8.53 3.64 12.43
CA ALA A 472 9.48 2.90 11.59
C ALA A 472 9.89 3.70 10.34
N GLY A 473 9.02 4.60 9.87
CA GLY A 473 9.35 5.53 8.79
C GLY A 473 10.48 6.51 9.10
N LEU A 474 10.91 6.62 10.37
CA LEU A 474 12.05 7.44 10.81
C LEU A 474 13.41 6.77 10.57
N MET A 475 13.44 5.50 10.16
CA MET A 475 14.67 4.71 10.06
C MET A 475 15.46 4.92 8.75
N TYR A 476 15.02 5.83 7.88
CA TYR A 476 15.73 6.18 6.64
C TYR A 476 15.78 7.70 6.42
N THR A 477 16.73 8.14 5.59
CA THR A 477 16.89 9.51 5.08
C THR A 477 16.94 9.51 3.55
N ASN A 478 16.99 10.70 2.93
CA ASN A 478 17.24 10.85 1.49
C ASN A 478 18.61 10.33 1.02
N HIS A 479 19.56 10.10 1.94
CA HIS A 479 20.88 9.51 1.66
C HIS A 479 20.95 8.00 1.92
N THR A 480 19.88 7.41 2.47
CA THR A 480 19.85 5.97 2.76
C THR A 480 19.86 5.18 1.46
N HIS A 481 20.60 4.06 1.45
CA HIS A 481 20.62 3.15 0.32
C HIS A 481 19.20 2.70 -0.04
N LEU A 482 18.86 2.73 -1.33
CA LEU A 482 17.50 2.49 -1.83
C LEU A 482 16.85 1.20 -1.28
N SER A 483 17.54 0.04 -1.33
CA SER A 483 17.02 -1.23 -0.78
C SER A 483 16.67 -1.16 0.71
N VAL A 484 17.39 -0.36 1.49
CA VAL A 484 17.18 -0.21 2.94
C VAL A 484 16.02 0.77 3.20
N ALA A 485 15.93 1.84 2.40
CA ALA A 485 14.79 2.75 2.44
C ALA A 485 13.49 2.03 2.06
N GLU A 486 13.50 1.21 1.01
CA GLU A 486 12.37 0.36 0.61
C GLU A 486 11.95 -0.61 1.73
N TYR A 487 12.92 -1.27 2.38
CA TYR A 487 12.62 -2.14 3.53
C TYR A 487 11.85 -1.39 4.62
N TRP A 488 12.32 -0.23 5.06
CA TRP A 488 11.65 0.54 6.12
C TRP A 488 10.36 1.22 5.65
N ARG A 489 10.25 1.57 4.37
CA ARG A 489 9.02 2.10 3.78
C ARG A 489 7.88 1.09 3.92
N TRP A 490 8.12 -0.17 3.58
CA TRP A 490 7.11 -1.22 3.66
C TRP A 490 6.70 -1.59 5.10
N TRP A 491 7.49 -1.25 6.12
CA TRP A 491 7.01 -1.29 7.51
C TRP A 491 5.88 -0.29 7.77
N VAL A 492 5.89 0.86 7.10
CA VAL A 492 4.84 1.88 7.25
C VAL A 492 3.67 1.62 6.30
N VAL A 493 3.92 1.03 5.13
CA VAL A 493 2.85 0.79 4.15
C VAL A 493 2.18 -0.55 4.40
N HIS A 494 2.90 -1.67 4.28
CA HIS A 494 2.34 -3.01 4.51
C HIS A 494 2.02 -3.20 5.99
N LEU A 495 3.01 -3.10 6.86
CA LEU A 495 2.81 -3.56 8.23
C LEU A 495 1.90 -2.61 9.04
N TRP A 496 2.06 -1.29 8.89
CA TRP A 496 1.25 -0.31 9.62
C TRP A 496 -0.16 -0.12 9.03
N VAL A 497 -0.31 0.08 7.71
CA VAL A 497 -1.64 0.23 7.10
C VAL A 497 -2.34 -1.12 6.99
N GLU A 498 -1.71 -2.13 6.38
CA GLU A 498 -2.38 -3.41 6.13
C GLU A 498 -2.53 -4.22 7.42
N GLY A 499 -1.42 -4.44 8.13
CA GLY A 499 -1.40 -5.26 9.34
C GLY A 499 -2.09 -4.61 10.54
N PHE A 500 -1.58 -3.48 11.04
CA PHE A 500 -2.03 -2.94 12.32
C PHE A 500 -3.39 -2.24 12.28
N PHE A 501 -3.78 -1.64 11.14
CA PHE A 501 -5.16 -1.14 11.03
C PHE A 501 -6.16 -2.29 10.99
N GLU A 502 -5.88 -3.38 10.30
CA GLU A 502 -6.81 -4.52 10.29
C GLU A 502 -6.99 -5.11 11.70
N VAL A 503 -5.92 -5.19 12.49
CA VAL A 503 -6.01 -5.59 13.91
C VAL A 503 -6.84 -4.59 14.73
N PHE A 504 -6.54 -3.29 14.65
CA PHE A 504 -7.30 -2.28 15.41
C PHE A 504 -8.78 -2.28 15.05
N ALA A 505 -9.11 -2.38 13.76
CA ALA A 505 -10.48 -2.47 13.28
C ALA A 505 -11.23 -3.66 13.82
N THR A 506 -10.61 -4.84 13.71
CA THR A 506 -11.19 -6.10 14.14
C THR A 506 -11.49 -6.03 15.63
N VAL A 507 -10.54 -5.54 16.43
CA VAL A 507 -10.73 -5.35 17.88
C VAL A 507 -11.83 -4.33 18.17
N ALA A 508 -11.85 -3.19 17.47
CA ALA A 508 -12.84 -2.13 17.66
C ALA A 508 -14.27 -2.61 17.38
N ILE A 509 -14.47 -3.35 16.28
CA ILE A 509 -15.77 -3.90 15.89
C ILE A 509 -16.18 -5.03 16.82
N ALA A 510 -15.28 -5.95 17.15
CA ALA A 510 -15.56 -7.02 18.10
C ALA A 510 -15.98 -6.45 19.46
N TYR A 511 -15.30 -5.38 19.90
CA TYR A 511 -15.65 -4.67 21.13
C TYR A 511 -17.02 -3.99 21.02
N LEU A 512 -17.27 -3.22 19.96
CA LEU A 512 -18.56 -2.57 19.73
C LEU A 512 -19.72 -3.58 19.69
N CYS A 513 -19.57 -4.65 18.91
CA CYS A 513 -20.58 -5.72 18.80
C CYS A 513 -20.83 -6.41 20.15
N SER A 514 -19.79 -6.58 20.97
CA SER A 514 -19.97 -7.15 22.31
C SER A 514 -20.71 -6.22 23.27
N GLU A 515 -20.46 -4.91 23.22
CA GLU A 515 -21.12 -3.91 24.06
C GLU A 515 -22.56 -3.64 23.60
N LEU A 516 -22.86 -3.86 22.32
CA LEU A 516 -24.22 -3.78 21.78
C LEU A 516 -25.03 -5.08 21.98
N GLY A 517 -24.43 -6.12 22.56
CA GLY A 517 -25.09 -7.39 22.86
C GLY A 517 -25.21 -8.35 21.67
N PHE A 518 -24.62 -8.02 20.52
CA PHE A 518 -24.63 -8.92 19.35
C PHE A 518 -23.75 -10.15 19.53
N LEU A 519 -22.65 -10.00 20.28
CA LEU A 519 -21.67 -11.05 20.54
C LEU A 519 -21.40 -11.20 22.04
N LYS A 520 -21.20 -12.44 22.50
CA LYS A 520 -20.67 -12.67 23.85
C LYS A 520 -19.25 -12.12 23.93
N ARG A 521 -18.93 -11.38 25.00
CA ARG A 521 -17.59 -10.78 25.20
C ARG A 521 -16.45 -11.80 25.14
N SER A 522 -16.66 -13.02 25.65
CA SER A 522 -15.67 -14.12 25.57
C SER A 522 -15.44 -14.64 24.15
N SER A 523 -16.50 -14.73 23.35
CA SER A 523 -16.43 -15.11 21.93
C SER A 523 -15.72 -14.03 21.12
N ALA A 524 -16.11 -12.76 21.28
CA ALA A 524 -15.44 -11.63 20.64
C ALA A 524 -13.95 -11.59 20.97
N LEU A 525 -13.58 -11.81 22.25
CA LEU A 525 -12.17 -11.86 22.66
C LEU A 525 -11.41 -13.02 22.01
N ARG A 526 -11.97 -14.23 22.02
CA ARG A 526 -11.34 -15.43 21.42
C ARG A 526 -11.16 -15.26 19.92
N ALA A 527 -12.19 -14.81 19.21
CA ALA A 527 -12.15 -14.55 17.77
C ALA A 527 -11.07 -13.51 17.44
N THR A 528 -11.07 -12.38 18.15
CA THR A 528 -10.08 -11.31 17.93
C THR A 528 -8.64 -11.80 18.12
N TYR A 529 -8.37 -12.61 19.17
CA TYR A 529 -7.05 -13.19 19.37
C TYR A 529 -6.65 -14.15 18.24
N LEU A 530 -7.54 -15.06 17.84
CA LEU A 530 -7.27 -16.01 16.77
C LEU A 530 -6.99 -15.29 15.45
N THR A 531 -7.83 -14.32 15.10
CA THR A 531 -7.67 -13.50 13.90
C THR A 531 -6.36 -12.71 13.93
N THR A 532 -6.02 -12.08 15.06
CA THR A 532 -4.75 -11.34 15.20
C THR A 532 -3.54 -12.27 15.10
N ILE A 533 -3.61 -13.47 15.65
CA ILE A 533 -2.56 -14.49 15.54
C ILE A 533 -2.30 -14.86 14.09
N LEU A 534 -3.36 -15.04 13.29
CA LEU A 534 -3.23 -15.40 11.88
C LEU A 534 -2.66 -14.24 11.05
N TYR A 535 -3.21 -13.03 11.24
CA TYR A 535 -2.74 -11.83 10.53
C TYR A 535 -1.28 -11.53 10.85
N LEU A 536 -0.89 -11.47 12.12
CA LEU A 536 0.51 -11.18 12.48
C LEU A 536 1.44 -12.36 12.19
N GLY A 537 0.92 -13.60 12.23
CA GLY A 537 1.67 -14.81 11.87
C GLY A 537 2.08 -14.88 10.41
N SER A 538 1.32 -14.25 9.52
CA SER A 538 1.55 -14.23 8.07
C SER A 538 2.06 -12.86 7.60
N GLY A 539 1.35 -11.76 7.88
CA GLY A 539 1.62 -10.44 7.30
C GLY A 539 2.86 -9.72 7.81
N VAL A 540 3.37 -10.04 9.00
CA VAL A 540 4.66 -9.49 9.46
C VAL A 540 5.78 -9.93 8.53
N ILE A 541 5.87 -11.23 8.20
CA ILE A 541 6.89 -11.73 7.27
C ILE A 541 6.44 -11.47 5.82
N GLY A 542 5.14 -11.49 5.55
CA GLY A 542 4.54 -11.20 4.25
C GLY A 542 4.88 -9.84 3.67
N THR A 543 5.23 -8.86 4.52
CA THR A 543 5.84 -7.56 4.13
C THR A 543 6.98 -7.72 3.10
N LEU A 544 7.72 -8.84 3.14
CA LEU A 544 8.81 -9.14 2.23
C LEU A 544 8.36 -9.33 0.76
N HIS A 545 7.06 -9.47 0.46
CA HIS A 545 6.58 -9.59 -0.92
C HIS A 545 6.74 -8.32 -1.76
N HIS A 546 6.90 -7.17 -1.12
CA HIS A 546 7.26 -5.92 -1.79
C HIS A 546 8.76 -5.78 -2.05
N LEU A 547 9.57 -6.73 -1.56
CA LEU A 547 11.02 -6.63 -1.58
C LEU A 547 11.66 -7.64 -2.54
N TYR A 548 10.86 -8.37 -3.34
CA TYR A 548 11.39 -9.41 -4.25
C TYR A 548 12.46 -8.87 -5.20
N PHE A 549 12.24 -7.68 -5.75
CA PHE A 549 13.09 -7.11 -6.79
C PHE A 549 13.78 -5.80 -6.36
N ALA A 550 13.74 -5.46 -5.07
CA ALA A 550 14.28 -4.20 -4.53
C ALA A 550 15.76 -4.30 -4.11
N GLY A 551 16.58 -5.04 -4.87
CA GLY A 551 18.00 -5.24 -4.56
C GLY A 551 18.27 -6.21 -3.40
N THR A 552 17.33 -7.12 -3.10
CA THR A 552 17.42 -8.01 -1.94
C THR A 552 17.94 -9.41 -2.29
N PRO A 553 18.43 -10.18 -1.31
CA PRO A 553 18.76 -11.59 -1.51
C PRO A 553 17.54 -12.42 -1.89
N VAL A 554 17.72 -13.43 -2.74
CA VAL A 554 16.57 -14.13 -3.33
C VAL A 554 15.74 -14.97 -2.35
N PHE A 555 16.31 -15.35 -1.20
CA PHE A 555 15.55 -16.04 -0.15
C PHE A 555 14.47 -15.15 0.47
N ILE A 556 14.58 -13.82 0.33
CA ILE A 556 13.54 -12.86 0.71
C ILE A 556 12.26 -13.12 -0.11
N ALA A 557 12.42 -13.42 -1.40
CA ALA A 557 11.28 -13.78 -2.24
C ALA A 557 10.65 -15.12 -1.84
N ALA A 558 11.47 -16.09 -1.45
CA ALA A 558 10.97 -17.36 -0.91
C ALA A 558 10.13 -17.16 0.36
N LEU A 559 10.67 -16.47 1.36
CA LEU A 559 9.97 -16.17 2.61
C LEU A 559 8.69 -15.38 2.35
N GLY A 560 8.83 -14.24 1.65
CA GLY A 560 7.71 -13.35 1.36
C GLY A 560 6.60 -14.06 0.60
N SER A 561 6.89 -14.91 -0.39
CA SER A 561 5.87 -15.60 -1.18
C SER A 561 5.02 -16.57 -0.37
N VAL A 562 5.65 -17.37 0.47
CA VAL A 562 4.92 -18.36 1.28
C VAL A 562 4.11 -17.68 2.38
N THR A 563 4.68 -16.69 3.06
CA THR A 563 3.99 -16.04 4.18
C THR A 563 2.90 -15.08 3.73
N SER A 564 3.09 -14.36 2.62
CA SER A 564 2.02 -13.53 2.03
C SER A 564 0.87 -14.36 1.46
N ALA A 565 1.15 -15.55 0.90
CA ALA A 565 0.09 -16.46 0.50
C ALA A 565 -0.78 -16.88 1.71
N LEU A 566 -0.17 -17.05 2.89
CA LEU A 566 -0.92 -17.36 4.12
C LEU A 566 -1.79 -16.20 4.60
N GLU A 567 -1.53 -14.95 4.20
CA GLU A 567 -2.39 -13.80 4.52
C GLU A 567 -3.78 -13.93 3.89
N VAL A 568 -3.90 -14.69 2.79
CA VAL A 568 -5.19 -14.93 2.13
C VAL A 568 -6.07 -15.91 2.93
N VAL A 569 -5.48 -16.74 3.80
CA VAL A 569 -6.23 -17.76 4.56
C VAL A 569 -7.33 -17.15 5.43
N PRO A 570 -7.07 -16.16 6.30
CA PRO A 570 -8.13 -15.45 7.02
C PRO A 570 -9.18 -14.81 6.12
N LEU A 571 -8.77 -14.30 4.95
CA LEU A 571 -9.66 -13.57 4.04
C LEU A 571 -10.74 -14.46 3.42
N THR A 572 -10.44 -15.74 3.18
CA THR A 572 -11.42 -16.71 2.66
C THR A 572 -12.59 -16.96 3.61
N LEU A 573 -12.41 -16.67 4.91
CA LEU A 573 -13.38 -16.98 5.97
C LEU A 573 -14.28 -15.80 6.32
N ILE A 574 -13.96 -14.63 5.79
CA ILE A 574 -14.78 -13.43 5.93
C ILE A 574 -16.21 -13.69 5.44
N GLY A 575 -16.42 -14.62 4.50
CA GLY A 575 -17.75 -15.07 4.08
C GLY A 575 -18.64 -15.61 5.22
N PHE A 576 -18.07 -16.27 6.24
CA PHE A 576 -18.83 -16.71 7.42
C PHE A 576 -19.22 -15.52 8.31
N GLU A 577 -18.30 -14.58 8.51
CA GLU A 577 -18.56 -13.34 9.25
C GLU A 577 -19.60 -12.45 8.55
N VAL A 578 -19.59 -12.42 7.22
CA VAL A 578 -20.62 -11.79 6.37
C VAL A 578 -21.99 -12.40 6.67
N ALA A 579 -22.12 -13.73 6.66
CA ALA A 579 -23.38 -14.40 6.94
C ALA A 579 -23.88 -14.13 8.37
N LYS A 580 -22.96 -14.11 9.35
CA LYS A 580 -23.24 -13.76 10.75
C LYS A 580 -23.72 -12.31 10.89
N THR A 581 -23.03 -11.39 10.22
CA THR A 581 -23.34 -9.94 10.20
C THR A 581 -24.68 -9.65 9.54
N LEU A 582 -25.02 -10.35 8.46
CA LEU A 582 -26.33 -10.24 7.80
C LEU A 582 -27.47 -10.65 8.73
N ARG A 583 -27.30 -11.75 9.50
CA ARG A 583 -28.25 -12.16 10.54
C ARG A 583 -28.35 -11.14 11.67
N MET A 584 -27.23 -10.55 12.12
CA MET A 584 -27.20 -9.47 13.11
C MET A 584 -27.98 -8.23 12.65
N SER A 585 -27.84 -7.84 11.39
CA SER A 585 -28.52 -6.68 10.80
C SER A 585 -30.06 -6.82 10.79
N GLN A 586 -30.55 -8.05 10.61
CA GLN A 586 -31.97 -8.37 10.70
C GLN A 586 -32.50 -8.34 12.15
N GLY A 587 -31.64 -8.61 13.14
CA GLY A 587 -32.00 -8.76 14.55
C GLY A 587 -32.05 -7.48 15.40
N ALA A 588 -31.77 -6.28 14.87
CA ALA A 588 -31.76 -5.02 15.62
C ALA A 588 -32.68 -3.92 15.04
N ASP A 589 -33.83 -4.33 14.50
CA ASP A 589 -34.85 -3.44 13.89
C ASP A 589 -34.26 -2.45 12.85
N GLY A 590 -33.16 -2.82 12.20
CA GLY A 590 -32.47 -1.99 11.22
C GLY A 590 -31.77 -0.74 11.75
N PHE A 591 -31.63 -0.53 13.07
CA PHE A 591 -31.01 0.69 13.62
C PHE A 591 -29.58 0.93 13.10
N TYR A 592 -28.77 -0.14 13.04
CA TYR A 592 -27.40 -0.14 12.50
C TYR A 592 -27.31 -0.63 11.05
N ARG A 593 -28.42 -0.61 10.29
CA ARG A 593 -28.49 -1.17 8.92
C ARG A 593 -27.37 -0.68 8.00
N TRP A 594 -27.15 0.63 7.92
CA TRP A 594 -26.15 1.22 7.01
C TRP A 594 -24.70 1.05 7.48
N PRO A 595 -24.35 1.28 8.75
CA PRO A 595 -23.05 0.92 9.28
C PRO A 595 -22.69 -0.56 8.99
N LEU A 596 -23.61 -1.48 9.23
CA LEU A 596 -23.41 -2.91 8.97
C LEU A 596 -23.30 -3.24 7.47
N ARG A 597 -23.96 -2.48 6.59
CA ARG A 597 -23.81 -2.65 5.13
C ARG A 597 -22.44 -2.19 4.64
N PHE A 598 -21.91 -1.07 5.14
CA PHE A 598 -20.54 -0.66 4.81
C PHE A 598 -19.51 -1.64 5.38
N PHE A 599 -19.76 -2.19 6.57
CA PHE A 599 -18.94 -3.28 7.11
C PHE A 599 -19.02 -4.54 6.23
N LEU A 600 -20.20 -4.90 5.74
CA LEU A 600 -20.37 -5.98 4.75
C LEU A 600 -19.58 -5.71 3.47
N ALA A 601 -19.56 -4.46 2.98
CA ALA A 601 -18.76 -4.08 1.82
C ALA A 601 -17.26 -4.24 2.10
N THR A 602 -16.77 -3.80 3.27
CA THR A 602 -15.40 -4.07 3.72
C THR A 602 -15.07 -5.55 3.62
N CYS A 603 -15.92 -6.41 4.17
CA CYS A 603 -15.73 -7.85 4.12
C CYS A 603 -15.67 -8.41 2.68
N ALA A 604 -16.60 -7.99 1.81
CA ALA A 604 -16.62 -8.42 0.41
C ALA A 604 -15.37 -7.97 -0.35
N TRP A 605 -14.96 -6.71 -0.18
CA TRP A 605 -13.74 -6.18 -0.79
C TRP A 605 -12.47 -6.72 -0.17
N ASN A 606 -12.50 -7.21 1.07
CA ASN A 606 -11.33 -7.85 1.66
C ASN A 606 -11.08 -9.21 0.97
N LEU A 607 -12.14 -9.97 0.69
CA LEU A 607 -12.04 -11.18 -0.12
C LEU A 607 -11.61 -10.88 -1.57
N VAL A 608 -12.27 -9.93 -2.23
CA VAL A 608 -12.05 -9.68 -3.67
C VAL A 608 -10.80 -8.84 -3.92
N GLY A 609 -10.68 -7.70 -3.24
CA GLY A 609 -9.59 -6.74 -3.42
C GLY A 609 -8.27 -7.21 -2.83
N ALA A 610 -8.24 -7.54 -1.54
CA ALA A 610 -7.02 -8.02 -0.89
C ALA A 610 -6.75 -9.51 -1.21
N GLY A 611 -7.77 -10.37 -1.14
CA GLY A 611 -7.62 -11.80 -1.42
C GLY A 611 -7.36 -12.11 -2.90
N ILE A 612 -8.36 -11.91 -3.77
CA ILE A 612 -8.26 -12.31 -5.19
C ILE A 612 -7.27 -11.43 -5.96
N PHE A 613 -7.46 -10.11 -5.94
CA PHE A 613 -6.59 -9.19 -6.70
C PHE A 613 -5.22 -8.98 -6.04
N GLY A 614 -5.09 -9.13 -4.73
CA GLY A 614 -3.76 -9.19 -4.09
C GLY A 614 -3.01 -10.45 -4.51
N PHE A 615 -3.67 -11.62 -4.48
CA PHE A 615 -3.04 -12.87 -4.90
C PHE A 615 -2.75 -12.94 -6.41
N LEU A 616 -3.49 -12.19 -7.25
CA LEU A 616 -3.17 -12.03 -8.68
C LEU A 616 -1.74 -11.53 -8.90
N VAL A 617 -1.24 -10.65 -8.03
CA VAL A 617 0.10 -10.05 -8.14
C VAL A 617 1.08 -10.57 -7.08
N ASN A 618 0.75 -11.63 -6.35
CA ASN A 618 1.56 -12.09 -5.22
C ASN A 618 2.67 -13.10 -5.59
N PRO A 619 2.41 -14.18 -6.37
CA PRO A 619 3.44 -15.18 -6.65
C PRO A 619 4.65 -14.55 -7.36
N PRO A 620 5.91 -14.83 -6.94
CA PRO A 620 7.10 -14.22 -7.51
C PRO A 620 7.19 -14.29 -9.04
N ILE A 621 6.72 -15.38 -9.65
CA ILE A 621 6.75 -15.53 -11.10
C ILE A 621 5.79 -14.58 -11.81
N VAL A 622 4.63 -14.29 -11.22
CA VAL A 622 3.65 -13.35 -11.77
C VAL A 622 4.09 -11.93 -11.47
N LEU A 623 4.56 -11.66 -10.24
CA LEU A 623 5.03 -10.34 -9.86
C LEU A 623 6.24 -9.92 -10.70
N TYR A 624 7.11 -10.84 -11.11
CA TYR A 624 8.25 -10.55 -11.98
C TYR A 624 7.84 -9.81 -13.27
N TYR A 625 6.73 -10.21 -13.89
CA TYR A 625 6.23 -9.56 -15.11
C TYR A 625 5.21 -8.43 -14.84
N SER A 626 4.56 -8.43 -13.68
CA SER A 626 3.46 -7.50 -13.36
C SER A 626 3.84 -6.33 -12.43
N GLN A 627 5.01 -6.38 -11.78
CA GLN A 627 5.45 -5.31 -10.89
C GLN A 627 5.62 -4.00 -11.65
N GLY A 628 4.99 -2.94 -11.13
CA GLY A 628 5.00 -1.63 -11.76
C GLY A 628 4.03 -1.50 -12.94
N LEU A 629 3.05 -2.38 -13.11
CA LEU A 629 2.02 -2.25 -14.16
C LEU A 629 0.66 -1.83 -13.59
N ASN A 630 -0.31 -1.55 -14.48
CA ASN A 630 -1.70 -1.26 -14.09
C ASN A 630 -2.43 -2.43 -13.40
N THR A 631 -1.81 -3.61 -13.27
CA THR A 631 -2.31 -4.70 -12.41
C THR A 631 -2.29 -4.32 -10.93
N THR A 632 -1.28 -3.57 -10.48
CA THR A 632 -1.17 -3.13 -9.07
C THR A 632 -2.31 -2.18 -8.68
N PRO A 633 -2.68 -1.15 -9.46
CA PRO A 633 -3.87 -0.33 -9.24
C PRO A 633 -5.19 -1.08 -9.08
N ILE A 634 -5.37 -2.25 -9.72
CA ILE A 634 -6.58 -3.08 -9.55
C ILE A 634 -6.69 -3.48 -8.09
N HIS A 635 -5.62 -4.07 -7.55
CA HIS A 635 -5.53 -4.42 -6.14
C HIS A 635 -5.58 -3.18 -5.25
N ALA A 636 -4.78 -2.15 -5.52
CA ALA A 636 -4.67 -0.96 -4.67
C ALA A 636 -6.03 -0.27 -4.46
N HIS A 637 -6.83 -0.02 -5.51
CA HIS A 637 -8.14 0.63 -5.35
C HIS A 637 -9.15 -0.30 -4.66
N SER A 638 -9.18 -1.58 -5.04
CA SER A 638 -10.14 -2.54 -4.47
C SER A 638 -9.82 -2.92 -3.01
N ALA A 639 -8.55 -2.90 -2.61
CA ALA A 639 -8.12 -3.15 -1.24
C ALA A 639 -8.15 -1.87 -0.39
N LEU A 640 -7.40 -0.82 -0.77
CA LEU A 640 -7.28 0.39 0.05
C LEU A 640 -8.63 1.08 0.26
N PHE A 641 -9.37 1.35 -0.82
CA PHE A 641 -10.71 1.92 -0.68
C PHE A 641 -11.73 0.86 -0.28
N GLY A 642 -11.78 -0.26 -1.00
CA GLY A 642 -12.82 -1.26 -0.79
C GLY A 642 -12.84 -1.82 0.64
N VAL A 643 -11.67 -2.08 1.24
CA VAL A 643 -11.54 -2.53 2.63
C VAL A 643 -11.53 -1.35 3.59
N TYR A 644 -10.43 -0.59 3.63
CA TYR A 644 -10.20 0.42 4.66
C TYR A 644 -11.09 1.67 4.48
N GLY A 645 -11.35 2.07 3.24
CA GLY A 645 -12.29 3.15 2.94
C GLY A 645 -13.73 2.81 3.35
N SER A 646 -14.24 1.64 2.95
CA SER A 646 -15.57 1.16 3.38
C SER A 646 -15.65 1.03 4.90
N LEU A 647 -14.56 0.59 5.54
CA LEU A 647 -14.50 0.41 6.99
C LEU A 647 -14.47 1.74 7.73
N ALA A 648 -13.71 2.71 7.24
CA ALA A 648 -13.72 4.08 7.75
C ALA A 648 -15.14 4.67 7.73
N LEU A 649 -15.87 4.46 6.62
CA LEU A 649 -17.27 4.87 6.50
C LEU A 649 -18.18 4.08 7.46
N ALA A 650 -17.96 2.77 7.63
CA ALA A 650 -18.72 1.95 8.57
C ALA A 650 -18.57 2.48 10.01
N LEU A 651 -17.33 2.68 10.48
CA LEU A 651 -17.02 3.18 11.83
C LEU A 651 -17.57 4.60 12.05
N MET A 652 -17.44 5.48 11.06
CA MET A 652 -18.05 6.81 11.08
C MET A 652 -19.56 6.71 11.26
N LEU A 653 -20.24 5.89 10.45
CA LEU A 653 -21.69 5.74 10.53
C LEU A 653 -22.13 5.09 11.84
N PHE A 654 -21.35 4.16 12.42
CA PHE A 654 -21.62 3.63 13.76
C PHE A 654 -21.59 4.74 14.82
N ALA A 655 -20.55 5.57 14.81
CA ALA A 655 -20.42 6.69 15.74
C ALA A 655 -21.56 7.70 15.57
N LEU A 656 -21.84 8.13 14.34
CA LEU A 656 -22.90 9.08 14.03
C LEU A 656 -24.29 8.54 14.39
N ARG A 657 -24.56 7.25 14.15
CA ARG A 657 -25.89 6.67 14.38
C ARG A 657 -26.37 6.81 15.83
N GLU A 658 -25.44 6.77 16.78
CA GLU A 658 -25.75 6.85 18.21
C GLU A 658 -26.13 8.25 18.70
N ILE A 659 -25.81 9.30 17.93
CA ILE A 659 -25.94 10.70 18.38
C ILE A 659 -26.73 11.58 17.41
N VAL A 660 -26.89 11.14 16.15
CA VAL A 660 -27.66 11.88 15.13
C VAL A 660 -29.16 11.66 15.35
N PRO A 661 -29.97 12.73 15.47
CA PRO A 661 -31.42 12.63 15.56
C PRO A 661 -32.07 11.97 14.33
N GLU A 662 -33.17 11.24 14.52
CA GLU A 662 -33.88 10.53 13.43
C GLU A 662 -34.21 11.44 12.23
N ARG A 663 -34.60 12.69 12.49
CA ARG A 663 -34.90 13.69 11.43
C ARG A 663 -33.73 13.98 10.49
N ALA A 664 -32.49 13.74 10.92
CA ALA A 664 -31.29 13.94 10.12
C ALA A 664 -30.75 12.64 9.49
N TRP A 665 -31.22 11.48 9.96
CA TRP A 665 -30.80 10.17 9.46
C TRP A 665 -31.53 9.83 8.13
N ASN A 666 -31.00 10.33 7.01
CA ASN A 666 -31.61 10.11 5.70
C ASN A 666 -31.18 8.77 5.06
N GLU A 667 -32.00 7.73 5.20
CA GLU A 667 -31.73 6.42 4.60
C GLU A 667 -31.67 6.42 3.07
N ARG A 668 -32.41 7.29 2.38
CA ARG A 668 -32.40 7.34 0.91
C ARG A 668 -31.04 7.80 0.40
N LEU A 669 -30.46 8.79 1.08
CA LEU A 669 -29.14 9.33 0.75
C LEU A 669 -28.03 8.31 1.02
N LEU A 670 -28.08 7.64 2.18
CA LEU A 670 -27.15 6.56 2.52
C LEU A 670 -27.24 5.37 1.55
N ARG A 671 -28.45 5.02 1.11
CA ARG A 671 -28.66 3.98 0.08
C ARG A 671 -28.01 4.33 -1.24
N PHE A 672 -28.23 5.56 -1.70
CA PHE A 672 -27.65 6.03 -2.94
C PHE A 672 -26.11 6.07 -2.84
N ALA A 673 -25.58 6.59 -1.73
CA ALA A 673 -24.15 6.62 -1.46
C ALA A 673 -23.55 5.20 -1.50
N PHE A 674 -24.12 4.25 -0.75
CA PHE A 674 -23.63 2.88 -0.68
C PHE A 674 -23.53 2.20 -2.05
N TRP A 675 -24.62 2.20 -2.82
CA TRP A 675 -24.65 1.51 -4.12
C TRP A 675 -23.83 2.23 -5.18
N SER A 676 -23.82 3.56 -5.18
CA SER A 676 -23.04 4.33 -6.17
C SER A 676 -21.54 4.22 -5.91
N ILE A 677 -21.10 4.25 -4.65
CA ILE A 677 -19.70 4.02 -4.29
C ILE A 677 -19.23 2.64 -4.72
N ASN A 678 -19.95 1.58 -4.34
CA ASN A 678 -19.55 0.21 -4.67
C ASN A 678 -19.68 -0.09 -6.17
N GLY A 679 -20.77 0.35 -6.80
CA GLY A 679 -21.00 0.19 -8.23
C GLY A 679 -19.98 0.97 -9.06
N GLY A 680 -19.66 2.20 -8.67
CA GLY A 680 -18.62 3.01 -9.31
C GLY A 680 -17.23 2.37 -9.20
N LEU A 681 -16.88 1.81 -8.03
CA LEU A 681 -15.62 1.06 -7.86
C LEU A 681 -15.56 -0.16 -8.79
N VAL A 682 -16.62 -0.97 -8.84
CA VAL A 682 -16.67 -2.11 -9.78
C VAL A 682 -16.54 -1.65 -11.24
N MET A 683 -17.27 -0.59 -11.62
CA MET A 683 -17.24 -0.07 -12.99
C MET A 683 -15.85 0.42 -13.39
N MET A 684 -15.15 1.20 -12.54
CA MET A 684 -13.80 1.67 -12.89
C MET A 684 -12.78 0.53 -12.99
N LEU A 685 -12.96 -0.53 -12.19
CA LEU A 685 -12.11 -1.72 -12.26
C LEU A 685 -12.34 -2.49 -13.56
N VAL A 686 -13.60 -2.81 -13.87
CA VAL A 686 -13.97 -3.66 -15.01
C VAL A 686 -13.77 -2.95 -16.35
N LEU A 687 -14.11 -1.66 -16.43
CA LEU A 687 -14.08 -0.91 -17.69
C LEU A 687 -12.71 -0.30 -18.01
N GLY A 688 -11.85 -0.12 -17.00
CA GLY A 688 -10.56 0.54 -17.15
C GLY A 688 -9.38 -0.28 -16.62
N LEU A 689 -9.27 -0.40 -15.29
CA LEU A 689 -8.04 -0.89 -14.65
C LEU A 689 -7.70 -2.35 -15.00
N ILE A 690 -8.69 -3.26 -15.00
CA ILE A 690 -8.50 -4.67 -15.33
C ILE A 690 -8.04 -4.85 -16.79
N PRO A 691 -8.76 -4.34 -17.80
CA PRO A 691 -8.30 -4.38 -19.19
C PRO A 691 -6.88 -3.81 -19.39
N ASN A 692 -6.55 -2.70 -18.70
CA ASN A 692 -5.24 -2.06 -18.80
C ASN A 692 -4.13 -2.88 -18.19
N GLY A 693 -4.37 -3.42 -17.00
CA GLY A 693 -3.43 -4.28 -16.30
C GLY A 693 -3.07 -5.51 -17.13
N PHE A 694 -4.06 -6.22 -17.66
CA PHE A 694 -3.80 -7.42 -18.48
C PHE A 694 -3.15 -7.10 -19.82
N TYR A 695 -3.51 -5.99 -20.47
CA TYR A 695 -2.85 -5.56 -21.70
C TYR A 695 -1.36 -5.28 -21.47
N GLN A 696 -1.02 -4.54 -20.42
CA GLN A 696 0.38 -4.29 -20.06
C GLN A 696 1.10 -5.57 -19.61
N LEU A 697 0.43 -6.46 -18.88
CA LEU A 697 1.01 -7.73 -18.45
C LEU A 697 1.42 -8.59 -19.64
N VAL A 698 0.53 -8.71 -20.64
CA VAL A 698 0.84 -9.45 -21.88
C VAL A 698 1.99 -8.79 -22.63
N ALA A 699 2.03 -7.47 -22.72
CA ALA A 699 3.16 -6.74 -23.32
C ALA A 699 4.48 -7.00 -22.57
N SER A 700 4.44 -7.03 -21.24
CA SER A 700 5.60 -7.27 -20.38
C SER A 700 6.14 -8.69 -20.54
N VAL A 701 5.25 -9.69 -20.61
CA VAL A 701 5.60 -11.10 -20.82
C VAL A 701 6.19 -11.32 -22.22
N ASN A 702 5.61 -10.72 -23.25
CA ASN A 702 6.00 -11.00 -24.64
C ASN A 702 7.23 -10.22 -25.11
N HIS A 703 7.48 -9.02 -24.57
CA HIS A 703 8.50 -8.10 -25.10
C HIS A 703 9.47 -7.54 -24.05
N GLY A 704 9.08 -7.52 -22.77
CA GLY A 704 9.86 -6.91 -21.70
C GLY A 704 9.12 -5.83 -20.94
N THR A 705 9.54 -5.60 -19.69
CA THR A 705 8.94 -4.58 -18.82
C THR A 705 9.13 -3.17 -19.37
N TRP A 706 10.29 -2.91 -20.00
CA TRP A 706 10.59 -1.64 -20.67
C TRP A 706 9.54 -1.32 -21.75
N TYR A 707 9.10 -2.32 -22.51
CA TYR A 707 8.11 -2.18 -23.57
C TYR A 707 6.72 -1.90 -23.00
N ALA A 708 6.29 -2.66 -21.99
CA ALA A 708 5.00 -2.48 -21.32
C ALA A 708 4.80 -1.09 -20.70
N ARG A 709 5.90 -0.41 -20.36
CA ARG A 709 5.95 0.95 -19.79
C ARG A 709 6.32 2.04 -20.80
N SER A 710 6.55 1.68 -22.05
CA SER A 710 6.93 2.62 -23.12
C SER A 710 5.76 3.51 -23.54
N ALA A 711 6.09 4.67 -24.13
CA ALA A 711 5.11 5.57 -24.75
C ALA A 711 4.18 4.82 -25.72
N GLN A 712 4.72 3.89 -26.53
CA GLN A 712 3.96 3.12 -27.51
C GLN A 712 2.81 2.31 -26.89
N VAL A 713 3.02 1.71 -25.72
CA VAL A 713 2.00 0.91 -25.03
C VAL A 713 1.00 1.80 -24.30
N ILE A 714 1.47 2.81 -23.56
CA ILE A 714 0.59 3.66 -22.76
C ILE A 714 -0.25 4.62 -23.59
N SER A 715 0.21 5.01 -24.79
CA SER A 715 -0.55 5.84 -25.73
C SER A 715 -1.20 5.01 -26.84
N SER A 716 -1.22 3.68 -26.70
CA SER A 716 -1.86 2.80 -27.68
C SER A 716 -3.36 3.09 -27.79
N PRO A 717 -3.99 2.83 -28.95
CA PRO A 717 -5.44 2.98 -29.11
C PRO A 717 -6.25 2.21 -28.06
N TRP A 718 -5.76 1.04 -27.65
CA TRP A 718 -6.36 0.25 -26.58
C TRP A 718 -6.34 0.98 -25.24
N MET A 719 -5.17 1.45 -24.81
CA MET A 719 -5.00 2.14 -23.53
C MET A 719 -5.80 3.45 -23.47
N GLN A 720 -5.81 4.23 -24.57
CA GLN A 720 -6.62 5.45 -24.63
C GLN A 720 -8.12 5.12 -24.50
N TRP A 721 -8.62 4.14 -25.24
CA TRP A 721 -10.03 3.75 -25.23
C TRP A 721 -10.51 3.30 -23.84
N THR A 722 -9.76 2.45 -23.16
CA THR A 722 -10.10 1.95 -21.81
C THR A 722 -9.98 3.03 -20.73
N VAL A 723 -9.02 3.95 -20.84
CA VAL A 723 -8.94 5.11 -19.92
C VAL A 723 -10.19 5.98 -20.05
N TRP A 724 -10.69 6.22 -21.27
CA TRP A 724 -11.96 6.91 -21.47
C TRP A 724 -13.16 6.13 -20.94
N LEU A 725 -13.19 4.80 -21.12
CA LEU A 725 -14.25 3.94 -20.58
C LEU A 725 -14.28 3.87 -19.04
N ARG A 726 -13.23 4.30 -18.36
CA ARG A 726 -13.20 4.41 -16.89
C ARG A 726 -14.12 5.52 -16.37
N ILE A 727 -14.30 6.60 -17.14
CA ILE A 727 -15.01 7.83 -16.69
C ILE A 727 -16.41 7.57 -16.12
N PRO A 728 -17.29 6.75 -16.74
CA PRO A 728 -18.59 6.42 -16.15
C PRO A 728 -18.50 5.85 -14.73
N GLY A 729 -17.51 4.99 -14.46
CA GLY A 729 -17.26 4.44 -13.12
C GLY A 729 -16.83 5.53 -12.14
N ASP A 730 -15.92 6.41 -12.56
CA ASP A 730 -15.44 7.53 -11.75
C ASP A 730 -16.58 8.52 -11.41
N ILE A 731 -17.48 8.80 -12.37
CA ILE A 731 -18.66 9.66 -12.15
C ILE A 731 -19.61 9.03 -11.12
N VAL A 732 -19.98 7.75 -11.31
CA VAL A 732 -20.90 7.04 -10.41
C VAL A 732 -20.32 6.98 -9.00
N PHE A 733 -19.03 6.66 -8.87
CA PHE A 733 -18.33 6.67 -7.59
C PHE A 733 -18.43 8.05 -6.91
N SER A 734 -18.13 9.11 -7.66
CA SER A 734 -18.10 10.49 -7.15
C SER A 734 -19.47 11.00 -6.71
N LEU A 735 -20.54 10.66 -7.43
CA LEU A 735 -21.91 10.96 -7.01
C LEU A 735 -22.24 10.28 -5.67
N GLY A 736 -21.77 9.05 -5.48
CA GLY A 736 -21.91 8.33 -4.22
C GLY A 736 -21.15 9.00 -3.07
N VAL A 737 -19.94 9.49 -3.33
CA VAL A 737 -19.15 10.25 -2.36
C VAL A 737 -19.84 11.57 -2.00
N LEU A 738 -20.30 12.34 -2.98
CA LEU A 738 -21.04 13.60 -2.74
C LEU A 738 -22.28 13.37 -1.88
N ALA A 739 -23.00 12.27 -2.10
CA ALA A 739 -24.14 11.89 -1.26
C ALA A 739 -23.73 11.56 0.19
N MET A 740 -22.60 10.86 0.39
CA MET A 740 -22.05 10.61 1.72
C MET A 740 -21.63 11.91 2.41
N VAL A 741 -20.95 12.81 1.70
CA VAL A 741 -20.55 14.13 2.22
C VAL A 741 -21.78 14.93 2.63
N ALA A 742 -22.79 15.02 1.76
CA ALA A 742 -24.03 15.73 2.06
C ALA A 742 -24.76 15.15 3.28
N PHE A 743 -24.76 13.82 3.43
CA PHE A 743 -25.30 13.16 4.63
C PHE A 743 -24.53 13.58 5.87
N THR A 744 -23.20 13.48 5.85
CA THR A 744 -22.34 13.78 7.01
C THR A 744 -22.44 15.24 7.43
N VAL A 745 -22.47 16.17 6.49
CA VAL A 745 -22.66 17.61 6.76
C VAL A 745 -24.01 17.85 7.45
N ARG A 746 -25.10 17.27 6.92
CA ARG A 746 -26.42 17.36 7.54
C ARG A 746 -26.44 16.78 8.95
N ALA A 747 -25.80 15.63 9.16
CA ALA A 747 -25.69 14.97 10.44
C ALA A 747 -24.97 15.86 11.47
N ILE A 748 -23.80 16.40 11.11
CA ILE A 748 -23.00 17.28 11.96
C ILE A 748 -23.76 18.54 12.33
N ILE A 749 -24.33 19.26 11.35
CA ILE A 749 -25.11 20.48 11.63
C ILE A 749 -26.22 20.20 12.66
N THR A 750 -26.90 19.07 12.53
CA THR A 750 -28.00 18.72 13.43
C THR A 750 -27.52 18.37 14.85
N ILE A 751 -26.33 17.77 15.01
CA ILE A 751 -25.74 17.43 16.33
C ILE A 751 -25.48 18.70 17.16
N PHE A 752 -25.17 19.82 16.50
CA PHE A 752 -24.86 21.10 17.16
C PHE A 752 -26.08 22.01 17.34
N GLN A 753 -27.23 21.68 16.74
CA GLN A 753 -28.48 22.39 17.01
C GLN A 753 -29.02 22.02 18.41
N PRO A 754 -29.70 22.96 19.10
CA PRO A 754 -30.42 22.62 20.31
C PRO A 754 -31.48 21.55 20.00
N PRO A 755 -31.74 20.61 20.93
CA PRO A 755 -32.83 19.66 20.75
C PRO A 755 -34.12 20.48 20.58
N VAL A 756 -34.79 20.33 19.43
CA VAL A 756 -36.12 20.90 19.26
C VAL A 756 -37.00 20.15 20.25
N ASP A 757 -37.69 20.91 21.12
CA ASP A 757 -38.56 20.39 22.17
C ASP A 757 -39.32 19.16 21.68
N GLN A 758 -38.99 18.01 22.26
CA GLN A 758 -39.87 16.86 22.19
C GLN A 758 -41.05 17.25 23.09
N ALA A 759 -42.05 17.92 22.52
CA ALA A 759 -43.34 18.07 23.15
C ALA A 759 -43.84 16.66 23.53
N PRO A 760 -44.38 16.49 24.74
CA PRO A 760 -44.65 15.19 25.36
C PRO A 760 -45.56 14.28 24.54
#